data_AF-A0A7X5ULQ5-F1
#
_entry.id   AF-A0A7X5ULQ5-F1
#
_cell.length_a   1.000
_cell.length_b   1.000
_cell.length_c   1.000
_cell.angle_alpha   90.00
_cell.angle_beta   90.00
_cell.angle_gamma   90.00
#
_symmetry.space_group_name_H-M   'P 1'
#
loop_
_entity.id
_entity.type
_entity.pdbx_description
1 polymer ?
#
loop_
_entity_poly.entity_id
_entity_poly.type
_entity_poly.pdbx_seq_one_letter_code
_entity_poly.pdbx_strand_id
1 'polypeptide(L)'
;MSGLLRRHWLLLVLLAGGVTLRVLTWLAYQPALLYIDTFRYLNNLEQLRPTDLNPLGYTVVLKGLLHIGGLGFVAAVQHLVGVLMALALYRLTLRYTDRTWLAALVAAPVLLDGYQLQIEELIMSEIWFQALLVAVLWVLLSKGEPGWQRAGIAGLLLGAAVVTRTIGITMVVPVAVYLVLAGGAWRSKAGWKRIGVRTLAGVLGLAIVLGSYASYFRSQSGHWGLTGAQGNVLYGRTAAIADCGVLPPEDKTLQRFCPPEPMDERLSIDYYTHFRYGDPAWPGPLPPGRSKRELAQEFATTIIREQPVDFTLAVLGDFAKNFDPVKETAPGDVPVERWQFQTSYPYYNIGTATVEKYNATTLAFDGVLPSVNVEFASFLRDYQLGGGYTWGPALALAALFGVLGALGVGRARNSGLRSAAFLATGGGLIILLGSAAFEFSWRYQIPALVLVPLGGALGLAAMLGWGRTRPGSTGRRPKMADFPDDVDSAAVADFKQRYGDNPLTPLVVVIAAYNEEKGIGTVLREMPSHCGDLPVSTLVVVDGATDNTAEVAEAAGAYVCVASQNRGQGGALRLGYHLAADCGAKYVVTTDADGQYDNNEMPLLVKPLLDGSADFVTGSRRLGSYEHDSTVRWLGVRVFAVLASILTLRKITDTSFGFRAMPAELATSVTLREPQYQSSELLLGVMARGARVLEVPMSMRLRNNGASKKGRSLMYGANYARVMTGTWLREYVLRRRTPAGRAVRTSG
;
A
#
# COMPACT_ATOMS: atom_id res chain seq x y z
N MET A 1 5.05 28.14 -1.67
CA MET A 1 3.67 27.71 -2.03
C MET A 1 3.51 27.29 -3.50
N SER A 2 4.18 27.95 -4.47
CA SER A 2 4.06 27.65 -5.92
C SER A 2 4.39 26.20 -6.33
N GLY A 3 5.38 25.56 -5.70
CA GLY A 3 5.77 24.17 -6.02
C GLY A 3 4.75 23.11 -5.58
N LEU A 4 4.05 23.32 -4.46
CA LEU A 4 3.04 22.39 -3.96
C LEU A 4 1.76 22.47 -4.80
N LEU A 5 1.34 23.69 -5.14
CA LEU A 5 0.22 23.94 -6.05
C LEU A 5 0.47 23.32 -7.43
N ARG A 6 1.67 23.52 -8.02
CA ARG A 6 2.04 22.89 -9.30
C ARG A 6 2.07 21.36 -9.24
N ARG A 7 2.40 20.78 -8.09
CA ARG A 7 2.49 19.31 -7.94
C ARG A 7 1.13 18.64 -7.80
N HIS A 8 0.17 19.32 -7.20
CA HIS A 8 -1.16 18.79 -6.85
C HIS A 8 -2.31 19.46 -7.62
N TRP A 9 -2.00 20.20 -8.70
CA TRP A 9 -2.97 21.00 -9.44
C TRP A 9 -4.20 20.21 -9.88
N LEU A 10 -4.02 18.97 -10.36
CA LEU A 10 -5.14 18.15 -10.82
C LEU A 10 -6.10 17.82 -9.68
N LEU A 11 -5.59 17.50 -8.48
CA LEU A 11 -6.45 17.31 -7.31
C LEU A 11 -7.19 18.60 -6.98
N LEU A 12 -6.53 19.76 -7.02
CA LEU A 12 -7.16 21.03 -6.67
C LEU A 12 -8.31 21.39 -7.62
N VAL A 13 -8.14 21.15 -8.92
CA VAL A 13 -9.20 21.32 -9.92
C VAL A 13 -10.38 20.38 -9.65
N LEU A 14 -10.10 19.10 -9.43
CA LEU A 14 -11.14 18.11 -9.11
C LEU A 14 -11.86 18.42 -7.79
N LEU A 15 -11.12 18.90 -6.79
CA LEU A 15 -11.66 19.27 -5.49
C LEU A 15 -12.56 20.51 -5.60
N ALA A 16 -12.13 21.54 -6.33
CA ALA A 16 -12.94 22.72 -6.58
C ALA A 16 -14.24 22.36 -7.32
N GLY A 17 -14.14 21.56 -8.39
CA GLY A 17 -15.32 21.06 -9.11
C GLY A 17 -16.23 20.21 -8.23
N GLY A 18 -15.69 19.24 -7.51
CA GLY A 18 -16.46 18.35 -6.65
C GLY A 18 -17.11 19.03 -5.44
N VAL A 19 -16.48 20.05 -4.85
CA VAL A 19 -17.09 20.89 -3.81
C VAL A 19 -18.19 21.77 -4.41
N THR A 20 -17.94 22.37 -5.57
CA THR A 20 -18.96 23.18 -6.26
C THR A 20 -20.20 22.36 -6.57
N LEU A 21 -20.04 21.15 -7.13
CA LEU A 21 -21.15 20.26 -7.44
C LEU A 21 -21.95 19.89 -6.18
N ARG A 22 -21.28 19.61 -5.05
CA ARG A 22 -21.96 19.33 -3.77
C ARG A 22 -22.75 20.53 -3.25
N VAL A 23 -22.18 21.73 -3.32
CA VAL A 23 -22.87 22.95 -2.92
C VAL A 23 -24.09 23.18 -3.83
N LEU A 24 -23.95 22.98 -5.13
CA LEU A 24 -25.07 23.07 -6.07
C LEU A 24 -26.14 22.02 -5.77
N THR A 25 -25.75 20.77 -5.48
CA THR A 25 -26.69 19.70 -5.11
C THR A 25 -27.46 20.06 -3.85
N TRP A 26 -26.76 20.48 -2.80
CA TRP A 26 -27.38 20.88 -1.54
C TRP A 26 -28.31 22.08 -1.74
N LEU A 27 -27.95 23.08 -2.54
CA LEU A 27 -28.84 24.22 -2.84
C LEU A 27 -30.00 23.85 -3.78
N ALA A 28 -29.84 22.83 -4.62
CA ALA A 28 -30.84 22.40 -5.58
C ALA A 28 -32.02 21.69 -4.91
N TYR A 29 -31.79 20.92 -3.84
CA TYR A 29 -32.81 20.14 -3.15
C TYR A 29 -32.86 20.55 -1.69
N GLN A 30 -34.02 20.99 -1.22
CA GLN A 30 -34.17 21.44 0.17
C GLN A 30 -35.37 20.74 0.84
N PRO A 31 -35.24 20.32 2.11
CA PRO A 31 -34.03 20.39 2.95
C PRO A 31 -33.00 19.28 2.65
N ALA A 32 -33.46 18.08 2.28
CA ALA A 32 -32.65 16.96 1.80
C ALA A 32 -33.52 16.05 0.94
N LEU A 33 -32.93 15.22 0.07
CA LEU A 33 -33.70 14.20 -0.66
C LEU A 33 -34.13 13.06 0.26
N LEU A 34 -35.41 12.70 0.19
CA LEU A 34 -35.98 11.58 0.95
C LEU A 34 -36.29 10.40 0.02
N TYR A 35 -36.01 9.19 0.52
CA TYR A 35 -36.33 7.93 -0.15
C TYR A 35 -37.17 7.04 0.76
N ILE A 36 -37.70 5.94 0.21
CA ILE A 36 -38.51 4.96 0.97
C ILE A 36 -37.75 4.48 2.22
N ASP A 37 -36.43 4.28 2.10
CA ASP A 37 -35.56 3.88 3.22
C ASP A 37 -35.42 4.96 4.30
N THR A 38 -35.47 6.24 3.94
CA THR A 38 -35.35 7.37 4.88
C THR A 38 -36.36 7.25 6.01
N PHE A 39 -37.62 6.98 5.67
CA PHE A 39 -38.67 6.82 6.68
C PHE A 39 -38.47 5.60 7.58
N ARG A 40 -37.81 4.54 7.09
CA ARG A 40 -37.46 3.38 7.92
C ARG A 40 -36.46 3.77 9.01
N TYR A 41 -35.49 4.63 8.67
CA TYR A 41 -34.53 5.15 9.65
C TYR A 41 -35.19 6.12 10.63
N LEU A 42 -35.95 7.11 10.12
CA LEU A 42 -36.61 8.12 10.95
C LEU A 42 -37.61 7.51 11.94
N ASN A 43 -38.41 6.55 11.49
CA ASN A 43 -39.39 5.87 12.34
C ASN A 43 -38.75 5.01 13.44
N ASN A 44 -37.45 4.71 13.34
CA ASN A 44 -36.74 3.85 14.27
C ASN A 44 -35.70 4.61 15.13
N LEU A 45 -35.73 5.96 15.12
CA LEU A 45 -34.79 6.79 15.89
C LEU A 45 -34.92 6.58 17.41
N GLU A 46 -36.14 6.38 17.92
CA GLU A 46 -36.36 6.22 19.36
C GLU A 46 -36.28 4.78 19.83
N GLN A 47 -36.93 3.87 19.13
CA GLN A 47 -37.05 2.48 19.57
C GLN A 47 -35.78 1.66 19.28
N LEU A 48 -34.96 2.09 18.31
CA LEU A 48 -33.73 1.40 17.89
C LEU A 48 -33.92 -0.11 17.73
N ARG A 49 -35.00 -0.52 17.06
CA ARG A 49 -35.37 -1.92 16.85
C ARG A 49 -34.41 -2.59 15.86
N PRO A 50 -33.62 -3.60 16.28
CA PRO A 50 -32.67 -4.29 15.40
C PRO A 50 -33.37 -5.26 14.43
N THR A 51 -34.65 -5.55 14.69
CA THR A 51 -35.51 -6.47 13.93
C THR A 51 -36.18 -5.82 12.72
N ASP A 52 -36.00 -4.52 12.51
CA ASP A 52 -36.47 -3.85 11.29
C ASP A 52 -35.62 -4.29 10.08
N LEU A 53 -36.07 -3.98 8.86
CA LEU A 53 -35.38 -4.36 7.61
C LEU A 53 -33.96 -3.79 7.55
N ASN A 54 -33.78 -2.56 8.01
CA ASN A 54 -32.48 -1.87 7.98
C ASN A 54 -31.74 -2.07 9.31
N PRO A 55 -30.44 -2.42 9.28
CA PRO A 55 -29.60 -2.42 10.47
C PRO A 55 -29.50 -1.05 11.17
N LEU A 56 -29.18 -1.04 12.47
CA LEU A 56 -29.19 0.19 13.28
C LEU A 56 -27.98 1.12 13.10
N GLY A 57 -26.90 0.67 12.47
CA GLY A 57 -25.64 1.42 12.41
C GLY A 57 -25.81 2.84 11.89
N TYR A 58 -26.55 3.02 10.77
CA TYR A 58 -26.85 4.35 10.27
C TYR A 58 -27.87 5.09 11.13
N THR A 59 -28.91 4.43 11.66
CA THR A 59 -29.91 5.05 12.54
C THR A 59 -29.28 5.73 13.76
N VAL A 60 -28.26 5.11 14.35
CA VAL A 60 -27.51 5.69 15.49
C VAL A 60 -26.76 6.96 15.07
N VAL A 61 -26.11 6.94 13.91
CA VAL A 61 -25.42 8.12 13.36
C VAL A 61 -26.42 9.23 13.03
N LEU A 62 -27.52 8.88 12.37
CA LEU A 62 -28.58 9.80 11.99
C LEU A 62 -29.20 10.48 13.22
N LYS A 63 -29.48 9.72 14.29
CA LYS A 63 -29.98 10.26 15.56
C LYS A 63 -29.04 11.32 16.14
N GLY A 64 -27.74 11.06 16.13
CA GLY A 64 -26.73 12.00 16.62
C GLY A 64 -26.67 13.30 15.81
N LEU A 65 -26.75 13.21 14.47
CA LEU A 65 -26.74 14.38 13.60
C LEU A 65 -28.03 15.20 13.70
N LEU A 66 -29.19 14.53 13.80
CA LEU A 66 -30.48 15.17 13.96
C LEU A 66 -30.65 15.88 15.32
N HIS A 67 -29.83 15.54 16.31
CA HIS A 67 -29.76 16.28 17.57
C HIS A 67 -29.07 17.65 17.43
N ILE A 68 -28.29 17.84 16.36
CA ILE A 68 -27.53 19.07 16.10
C ILE A 68 -28.26 19.97 15.09
N GLY A 69 -28.90 19.40 14.07
CA GLY A 69 -29.63 20.15 13.04
C GLY A 69 -30.65 19.28 12.29
N GLY A 70 -31.35 19.88 11.32
CA GLY A 70 -32.36 19.19 10.50
C GLY A 70 -31.78 18.28 9.42
N LEU A 71 -32.64 17.80 8.52
CA LEU A 71 -32.27 16.92 7.41
C LEU A 71 -31.26 17.60 6.47
N GLY A 72 -31.39 18.91 6.24
CA GLY A 72 -30.43 19.63 5.41
C GLY A 72 -29.03 19.73 6.02
N PHE A 73 -28.93 19.76 7.35
CA PHE A 73 -27.64 19.64 8.04
C PHE A 73 -27.04 18.24 7.88
N VAL A 74 -27.87 17.19 7.97
CA VAL A 74 -27.42 15.81 7.73
C VAL A 74 -26.84 15.69 6.32
N ALA A 75 -27.55 16.15 5.28
CA ALA A 75 -27.06 16.12 3.90
C ALA A 75 -25.73 16.90 3.72
N ALA A 76 -25.61 18.08 4.32
CA ALA A 76 -24.35 18.85 4.30
C ALA A 76 -23.17 18.10 4.93
N VAL A 77 -23.39 17.41 6.06
CA VAL A 77 -22.36 16.57 6.69
C VAL A 77 -22.00 15.38 5.80
N GLN A 78 -22.98 14.75 5.15
CA GLN A 78 -22.75 13.66 4.22
C GLN A 78 -21.88 14.09 3.03
N HIS A 79 -22.16 15.27 2.44
CA HIS A 79 -21.32 15.86 1.40
C HIS A 79 -19.88 16.11 1.87
N LEU A 80 -19.69 16.63 3.08
CA LEU A 80 -18.37 16.83 3.66
C LEU A 80 -17.61 15.50 3.83
N VAL A 81 -18.29 14.44 4.28
CA VAL A 81 -17.71 13.09 4.39
C VAL A 81 -17.25 12.59 3.01
N GLY A 82 -18.03 12.82 1.95
CA GLY A 82 -17.64 12.53 0.56
C GLY A 82 -16.30 13.16 0.17
N VAL A 83 -16.14 14.46 0.44
CA VAL A 83 -14.89 15.19 0.17
C VAL A 83 -13.72 14.63 0.99
N LEU A 84 -13.93 14.35 2.28
CA LEU A 84 -12.90 13.81 3.17
C LEU A 84 -12.43 12.42 2.73
N MET A 85 -13.35 11.56 2.28
CA MET A 85 -13.01 10.25 1.71
C MET A 85 -12.13 10.37 0.46
N ALA A 86 -12.47 11.28 -0.46
CA ALA A 86 -11.68 11.51 -1.65
C ALA A 86 -10.24 11.95 -1.31
N LEU A 87 -10.08 12.87 -0.36
CA LEU A 87 -8.77 13.31 0.13
C LEU A 87 -8.01 12.18 0.84
N ALA A 88 -8.70 11.35 1.61
CA ALA A 88 -8.12 10.19 2.29
C ALA A 88 -7.59 9.16 1.29
N LEU A 89 -8.35 8.85 0.24
CA LEU A 89 -7.95 7.95 -0.84
C LEU A 89 -6.79 8.53 -1.66
N TYR A 90 -6.84 9.81 -2.01
CA TYR A 90 -5.74 10.52 -2.66
C TYR A 90 -4.44 10.35 -1.89
N ARG A 91 -4.48 10.68 -0.58
CA ARG A 91 -3.32 10.59 0.31
C ARG A 91 -2.85 9.16 0.50
N LEU A 92 -3.78 8.19 0.54
CA LEU A 92 -3.45 6.77 0.67
C LEU A 92 -2.69 6.27 -0.57
N THR A 93 -3.16 6.62 -1.78
CA THR A 93 -2.49 6.27 -3.04
C THR A 93 -1.07 6.83 -3.09
N LEU A 94 -0.86 8.08 -2.64
CA LEU A 94 0.47 8.69 -2.58
C LEU A 94 1.45 8.02 -1.60
N ARG A 95 0.98 7.17 -0.70
CA ARG A 95 1.89 6.34 0.12
C ARG A 95 2.55 5.22 -0.69
N TYR A 96 1.97 4.88 -1.83
CA TYR A 96 2.38 3.75 -2.67
C TYR A 96 2.92 4.16 -4.03
N THR A 97 2.64 5.38 -4.49
CA THR A 97 3.21 5.93 -5.72
C THR A 97 3.55 7.41 -5.56
N ASP A 98 4.48 7.91 -6.38
CA ASP A 98 4.82 9.33 -6.48
C ASP A 98 4.00 10.08 -7.55
N ARG A 99 3.16 9.35 -8.31
CA ARG A 99 2.31 9.88 -9.38
C ARG A 99 1.08 10.59 -8.82
N THR A 100 1.15 11.90 -8.70
CA THR A 100 0.06 12.74 -8.18
C THR A 100 -1.18 12.76 -9.06
N TRP A 101 -1.02 12.64 -10.38
CA TRP A 101 -2.14 12.53 -11.31
C TRP A 101 -2.91 11.22 -11.11
N LEU A 102 -2.20 10.10 -10.89
CA LEU A 102 -2.82 8.80 -10.66
C LEU A 102 -3.61 8.79 -9.34
N ALA A 103 -3.04 9.40 -8.29
CA ALA A 103 -3.76 9.60 -7.04
C ALA A 103 -5.01 10.49 -7.21
N ALA A 104 -4.95 11.50 -8.07
CA ALA A 104 -6.09 12.37 -8.38
C ALA A 104 -7.20 11.60 -9.11
N LEU A 105 -6.85 10.69 -10.03
CA LEU A 105 -7.81 9.80 -10.69
C LEU A 105 -8.51 8.85 -9.71
N VAL A 106 -7.85 8.42 -8.63
CA VAL A 106 -8.52 7.63 -7.58
C VAL A 106 -9.57 8.45 -6.82
N ALA A 107 -9.31 9.75 -6.61
CA ALA A 107 -10.23 10.64 -5.92
C ALA A 107 -11.39 11.11 -6.82
N ALA A 108 -11.20 11.13 -8.14
CA ALA A 108 -12.15 11.70 -9.10
C ALA A 108 -13.55 11.06 -9.05
N PRO A 109 -13.72 9.72 -9.00
CA PRO A 109 -15.04 9.10 -8.88
C PRO A 109 -15.83 9.58 -7.67
N VAL A 110 -15.17 9.72 -6.51
CA VAL A 110 -15.85 10.20 -5.30
C VAL A 110 -16.18 11.69 -5.44
N LEU A 111 -15.29 12.50 -6.02
CA LEU A 111 -15.49 13.94 -6.14
C LEU A 111 -16.54 14.32 -7.18
N LEU A 112 -16.62 13.61 -8.30
CA LEU A 112 -17.31 14.08 -9.50
C LEU A 112 -18.49 13.21 -9.94
N ASP A 113 -18.64 11.97 -9.45
CA ASP A 113 -19.71 11.10 -9.95
C ASP A 113 -21.10 11.62 -9.53
N GLY A 114 -21.98 11.90 -10.50
CA GLY A 114 -23.32 12.42 -10.27
C GLY A 114 -24.20 11.54 -9.38
N TYR A 115 -24.01 10.22 -9.43
CA TYR A 115 -24.72 9.27 -8.57
C TYR A 115 -24.16 9.29 -7.14
N GLN A 116 -22.85 9.51 -6.99
CA GLN A 116 -22.22 9.74 -5.68
C GLN A 116 -22.69 11.07 -5.08
N LEU A 117 -22.84 12.13 -5.88
CA LEU A 117 -23.34 13.42 -5.42
C LEU A 117 -24.80 13.31 -4.97
N GLN A 118 -25.64 12.65 -5.74
CA GLN A 118 -27.04 12.48 -5.38
C GLN A 118 -27.22 11.61 -4.13
N ILE A 119 -26.47 10.51 -3.98
CA ILE A 119 -26.59 9.65 -2.80
C ILE A 119 -26.12 10.34 -1.51
N GLU A 120 -25.25 11.35 -1.61
CA GLU A 120 -24.84 12.17 -0.49
C GLU A 120 -25.95 13.13 -0.02
N GLU A 121 -26.83 13.54 -0.93
CA GLU A 121 -28.00 14.39 -0.66
C GLU A 121 -29.19 13.58 -0.10
N LEU A 122 -29.20 12.27 -0.34
CA LEU A 122 -30.21 11.35 0.16
C LEU A 122 -29.95 10.96 1.63
N ILE A 123 -30.99 10.98 2.48
CA ILE A 123 -30.89 10.54 3.89
C ILE A 123 -30.85 9.01 3.96
N MET A 124 -29.66 8.45 3.73
CA MET A 124 -29.40 7.02 3.58
C MET A 124 -27.98 6.61 4.05
N SER A 125 -27.76 5.29 4.17
CA SER A 125 -26.59 4.71 4.85
C SER A 125 -25.30 4.64 4.02
N GLU A 126 -25.35 4.91 2.72
CA GLU A 126 -24.29 4.63 1.75
C GLU A 126 -23.01 5.37 2.07
N ILE A 127 -23.10 6.65 2.38
CA ILE A 127 -21.91 7.49 2.58
C ILE A 127 -21.13 7.07 3.83
N TRP A 128 -21.83 6.72 4.91
CA TRP A 128 -21.23 6.22 6.14
C TRP A 128 -20.65 4.83 5.97
N PHE A 129 -21.31 3.98 5.18
CA PHE A 129 -20.75 2.69 4.80
C PHE A 129 -19.44 2.86 4.00
N GLN A 130 -19.42 3.72 2.98
CA GLN A 130 -18.22 4.03 2.22
C GLN A 130 -17.09 4.59 3.12
N ALA A 131 -17.42 5.48 4.05
CA ALA A 131 -16.46 6.06 4.99
C ALA A 131 -15.80 4.99 5.87
N LEU A 132 -16.59 4.01 6.33
CA LEU A 132 -16.08 2.87 7.10
C LEU A 132 -15.17 1.98 6.24
N LEU A 133 -15.50 1.73 4.97
CA LEU A 133 -14.64 0.98 4.05
C LEU A 133 -13.31 1.70 3.80
N VAL A 134 -13.35 3.02 3.56
CA VAL A 134 -12.13 3.85 3.42
C VAL A 134 -11.30 3.83 4.70
N ALA A 135 -11.94 3.86 5.88
CA ALA A 135 -11.25 3.76 7.16
C ALA A 135 -10.55 2.39 7.33
N VAL A 136 -11.22 1.29 6.98
CA VAL A 136 -10.61 -0.06 6.97
C VAL A 136 -9.38 -0.10 6.07
N LEU A 137 -9.48 0.43 4.84
CA LEU A 137 -8.34 0.54 3.92
C LEU A 137 -7.22 1.36 4.54
N TRP A 138 -7.52 2.52 5.15
CA TRP A 138 -6.51 3.39 5.73
C TRP A 138 -5.77 2.74 6.90
N VAL A 139 -6.50 2.06 7.80
CA VAL A 139 -5.91 1.36 8.95
C VAL A 139 -4.98 0.24 8.48
N LEU A 140 -5.41 -0.54 7.50
CA LEU A 140 -4.63 -1.69 7.01
C LEU A 140 -3.45 -1.27 6.12
N LEU A 141 -3.64 -0.29 5.23
CA LEU A 141 -2.68 0.05 4.17
C LEU A 141 -1.74 1.20 4.53
N SER A 142 -2.06 2.06 5.49
CA SER A 142 -1.28 3.29 5.75
C SER A 142 0.19 3.05 6.11
N LYS A 143 0.53 2.01 6.88
CA LYS A 143 1.89 1.79 7.40
C LYS A 143 2.34 0.34 7.26
N GLY A 144 3.42 0.06 6.54
CA GLY A 144 4.07 -1.25 6.57
C GLY A 144 3.14 -2.47 6.42
N GLU A 145 3.51 -3.56 7.07
CA GLU A 145 2.69 -4.74 7.33
C GLU A 145 1.79 -4.47 8.56
N PRO A 146 0.48 -4.82 8.56
CA PRO A 146 -0.40 -4.60 9.71
C PRO A 146 0.00 -5.47 10.91
N GLY A 147 0.14 -4.82 12.07
CA GLY A 147 0.24 -5.49 13.37
C GLY A 147 -1.13 -5.76 13.98
N TRP A 148 -1.16 -6.39 15.16
CA TRP A 148 -2.40 -6.84 15.80
C TRP A 148 -3.36 -5.69 16.15
N GLN A 149 -2.86 -4.54 16.61
CA GLN A 149 -3.70 -3.38 16.95
C GLN A 149 -4.49 -2.89 15.73
N ARG A 150 -3.81 -2.76 14.59
CA ARG A 150 -4.45 -2.30 13.35
C ARG A 150 -5.39 -3.34 12.79
N ALA A 151 -5.08 -4.62 12.92
CA ALA A 151 -6.01 -5.68 12.56
C ALA A 151 -7.27 -5.65 13.44
N GLY A 152 -7.14 -5.48 14.76
CA GLY A 152 -8.26 -5.35 15.68
C GLY A 152 -9.14 -4.13 15.40
N ILE A 153 -8.53 -2.96 15.17
CA ILE A 153 -9.27 -1.74 14.76
C ILE A 153 -9.98 -1.96 13.42
N ALA A 154 -9.33 -2.60 12.44
CA ALA A 154 -9.97 -2.93 11.17
C ALA A 154 -11.15 -3.89 11.36
N GLY A 155 -11.06 -4.85 12.29
CA GLY A 155 -12.17 -5.72 12.67
C GLY A 155 -13.36 -4.97 13.26
N LEU A 156 -13.12 -4.04 14.18
CA LEU A 156 -14.16 -3.17 14.76
C LEU A 156 -14.84 -2.31 13.69
N LEU A 157 -14.06 -1.67 12.82
CA LEU A 157 -14.58 -0.85 11.71
C LEU A 157 -15.36 -1.67 10.69
N LEU A 158 -14.91 -2.89 10.39
CA LEU A 158 -15.62 -3.80 9.51
C LEU A 158 -16.94 -4.26 10.13
N GLY A 159 -16.96 -4.56 11.44
CA GLY A 159 -18.19 -4.85 12.17
C GLY A 159 -19.18 -3.68 12.14
N ALA A 160 -18.68 -2.45 12.33
CA ALA A 160 -19.47 -1.23 12.19
C ALA A 160 -20.04 -1.08 10.76
N ALA A 161 -19.26 -1.42 9.74
CA ALA A 161 -19.70 -1.38 8.34
C ALA A 161 -20.84 -2.38 8.10
N VAL A 162 -20.74 -3.61 8.62
CA VAL A 162 -21.78 -4.64 8.52
C VAL A 162 -23.08 -4.21 9.19
N VAL A 163 -23.01 -3.64 10.40
CA VAL A 163 -24.22 -3.15 11.10
C VAL A 163 -24.74 -1.82 10.55
N THR A 164 -24.01 -1.17 9.63
CA THR A 164 -24.50 -0.03 8.85
C THR A 164 -25.18 -0.51 7.57
N ARG A 165 -24.56 -1.48 6.88
CA ARG A 165 -25.12 -2.20 5.73
C ARG A 165 -24.64 -3.65 5.73
N THR A 166 -25.59 -4.59 5.73
CA THR A 166 -25.31 -6.03 5.84
C THR A 166 -24.38 -6.56 4.74
N ILE A 167 -24.43 -5.98 3.53
CA ILE A 167 -23.54 -6.33 2.41
C ILE A 167 -22.05 -6.19 2.77
N GLY A 168 -21.71 -5.37 3.77
CA GLY A 168 -20.36 -5.26 4.33
C GLY A 168 -19.78 -6.60 4.80
N ILE A 169 -20.59 -7.62 5.06
CA ILE A 169 -20.11 -8.94 5.47
C ILE A 169 -19.22 -9.59 4.39
N THR A 170 -19.46 -9.25 3.12
CA THR A 170 -18.64 -9.72 2.00
C THR A 170 -17.18 -9.27 2.11
N MET A 171 -16.91 -8.13 2.77
CA MET A 171 -15.56 -7.60 2.99
C MET A 171 -14.74 -8.39 4.02
N VAL A 172 -15.35 -9.29 4.79
CA VAL A 172 -14.62 -10.17 5.73
C VAL A 172 -13.61 -11.04 5.00
N VAL A 173 -13.97 -11.59 3.84
CA VAL A 173 -13.10 -12.47 3.05
C VAL A 173 -11.84 -11.74 2.55
N PRO A 174 -11.93 -10.62 1.79
CA PRO A 174 -10.73 -9.92 1.31
C PRO A 174 -9.87 -9.36 2.45
N VAL A 175 -10.48 -8.93 3.57
CA VAL A 175 -9.73 -8.49 4.76
C VAL A 175 -8.98 -9.66 5.40
N ALA A 176 -9.63 -10.80 5.61
CA ALA A 176 -8.99 -11.98 6.19
C ALA A 176 -7.83 -12.48 5.31
N VAL A 177 -8.05 -12.60 4.00
CA VAL A 177 -7.01 -12.99 3.05
C VAL A 177 -5.87 -11.97 3.03
N TYR A 178 -6.16 -10.67 3.08
CA TYR A 178 -5.13 -9.63 3.21
C TYR A 178 -4.30 -9.80 4.49
N LEU A 179 -4.95 -10.04 5.63
CA LEU A 179 -4.27 -10.29 6.91
C LEU A 179 -3.41 -11.56 6.88
N VAL A 180 -3.63 -12.50 5.97
CA VAL A 180 -2.71 -13.63 5.77
C VAL A 180 -1.56 -13.24 4.84
N LEU A 181 -1.85 -12.61 3.70
CA LEU A 181 -0.88 -12.36 2.64
C LEU A 181 0.06 -11.17 2.91
N ALA A 182 -0.36 -10.20 3.72
CA ALA A 182 0.39 -8.96 3.94
C ALA A 182 1.80 -9.21 4.49
N GLY A 183 2.79 -8.51 3.93
CA GLY A 183 4.19 -8.56 4.36
C GLY A 183 4.95 -9.84 3.97
N GLY A 184 4.29 -10.83 3.35
CA GLY A 184 4.93 -12.10 3.02
C GLY A 184 5.28 -12.96 4.25
N ALA A 185 4.67 -12.66 5.41
CA ALA A 185 4.93 -13.36 6.66
C ALA A 185 4.63 -14.87 6.59
N TRP A 186 3.73 -15.30 5.71
CA TRP A 186 3.38 -16.71 5.48
C TRP A 186 4.56 -17.56 4.96
N ARG A 187 5.64 -16.92 4.50
CA ARG A 187 6.85 -17.59 3.98
C ARG A 187 7.82 -18.07 5.07
N SER A 188 7.60 -17.74 6.34
CA SER A 188 8.46 -18.17 7.45
C SER A 188 7.67 -18.66 8.66
N LYS A 189 8.24 -19.61 9.42
CA LYS A 189 7.60 -20.16 10.64
C LYS A 189 7.29 -19.06 11.67
N ALA A 190 8.22 -18.14 11.90
CA ALA A 190 8.00 -16.99 12.80
C ALA A 190 6.90 -16.04 12.30
N GLY A 191 6.72 -15.93 10.97
CA GLY A 191 5.68 -15.10 10.39
C GLY A 191 4.27 -15.69 10.56
N TRP A 192 4.11 -17.02 10.62
CA TRP A 192 2.82 -17.66 10.95
C TRP A 192 2.32 -17.30 12.35
N LYS A 193 3.21 -17.17 13.35
CA LYS A 193 2.82 -16.66 14.68
C LYS A 193 2.26 -15.23 14.58
N ARG A 194 2.92 -14.36 13.82
CA ARG A 194 2.44 -12.97 13.61
C ARG A 194 1.11 -12.90 12.87
N ILE A 195 0.93 -13.76 11.86
CA ILE A 195 -0.35 -13.92 11.15
C ILE A 195 -1.44 -14.36 12.14
N GLY A 196 -1.18 -15.41 12.94
CA GLY A 196 -2.13 -15.90 13.93
C GLY A 196 -2.58 -14.79 14.89
N VAL A 197 -1.64 -14.05 15.47
CA VAL A 197 -1.94 -12.97 16.42
C VAL A 197 -2.77 -11.84 15.78
N ARG A 198 -2.39 -11.36 14.59
CA ARG A 198 -3.13 -10.26 13.95
C ARG A 198 -4.49 -10.70 13.40
N THR A 199 -4.59 -11.90 12.84
CA THR A 199 -5.86 -12.44 12.35
C THR A 199 -6.81 -12.67 13.51
N LEU A 200 -6.32 -13.24 14.63
CA LEU A 200 -7.11 -13.38 15.85
C LEU A 200 -7.59 -12.02 16.36
N ALA A 201 -6.72 -11.01 16.43
CA ALA A 201 -7.11 -9.67 16.83
C ALA A 201 -8.20 -9.07 15.92
N GLY A 202 -8.08 -9.24 14.60
CA GLY A 202 -9.10 -8.80 13.64
C GLY A 202 -10.44 -9.52 13.80
N VAL A 203 -10.41 -10.84 14.01
CA VAL A 203 -11.61 -11.64 14.29
C VAL A 203 -12.27 -11.21 15.60
N LEU A 204 -11.49 -11.01 16.66
CA LEU A 204 -12.01 -10.53 17.94
C LEU A 204 -12.63 -9.13 17.81
N GLY A 205 -11.99 -8.21 17.09
CA GLY A 205 -12.57 -6.89 16.82
C GLY A 205 -13.91 -6.97 16.09
N LEU A 206 -14.01 -7.82 15.06
CA LEU A 206 -15.27 -8.05 14.34
C LEU A 206 -16.33 -8.69 15.25
N ALA A 207 -15.95 -9.70 16.03
CA ALA A 207 -16.84 -10.43 16.92
C ALA A 207 -17.38 -9.57 18.06
N ILE A 208 -16.62 -8.58 18.55
CA ILE A 208 -17.11 -7.62 19.55
C ILE A 208 -18.33 -6.87 19.02
N VAL A 209 -18.26 -6.32 17.82
CA VAL A 209 -19.37 -5.54 17.25
C VAL A 209 -20.52 -6.46 16.85
N LEU A 210 -20.25 -7.50 16.07
CA LEU A 210 -21.30 -8.40 15.56
C LEU A 210 -21.93 -9.24 16.65
N GLY A 211 -21.13 -9.74 17.60
CA GLY A 211 -21.62 -10.51 18.74
C GLY A 211 -22.50 -9.66 19.65
N SER A 212 -22.11 -8.42 19.92
CA SER A 212 -22.95 -7.49 20.70
C SER A 212 -24.26 -7.18 19.98
N TYR A 213 -24.18 -6.84 18.68
CA TYR A 213 -25.36 -6.54 17.88
C TYR A 213 -26.30 -7.74 17.74
N ALA A 214 -25.76 -8.92 17.44
CA ALA A 214 -26.56 -10.14 17.29
C ALA A 214 -27.18 -10.59 18.62
N SER A 215 -26.51 -10.34 19.75
CA SER A 215 -27.07 -10.57 21.08
C SER A 215 -28.23 -9.62 21.37
N TYR A 216 -28.10 -8.34 21.00
CA TYR A 216 -29.20 -7.38 21.09
C TYR A 216 -30.37 -7.77 20.18
N PHE A 217 -30.08 -8.17 18.94
CA PHE A 217 -31.09 -8.70 18.03
C PHE A 217 -31.83 -9.89 18.64
N ARG A 218 -31.11 -10.87 19.19
CA ARG A 218 -31.71 -12.05 19.85
C ARG A 218 -32.56 -11.68 21.05
N SER A 219 -32.14 -10.68 21.83
CA SER A 219 -32.93 -10.23 22.99
C SER A 219 -34.31 -9.71 22.61
N GLN A 220 -34.47 -9.20 21.37
CA GLN A 220 -35.73 -8.65 20.85
C GLN A 220 -36.55 -9.66 20.05
N SER A 221 -35.90 -10.55 19.28
CA SER A 221 -36.59 -11.48 18.35
C SER A 221 -36.70 -12.92 18.85
N GLY A 222 -35.94 -13.29 19.89
CA GLY A 222 -35.80 -14.67 20.36
C GLY A 222 -34.84 -15.53 19.53
N HIS A 223 -34.37 -15.07 18.36
CA HIS A 223 -33.46 -15.82 17.48
C HIS A 223 -32.24 -14.98 17.06
N TRP A 224 -31.18 -15.63 16.61
CA TRP A 224 -29.99 -14.91 16.12
C TRP A 224 -30.27 -14.28 14.73
N GLY A 225 -29.72 -13.09 14.49
CA GLY A 225 -29.89 -12.37 13.23
C GLY A 225 -29.16 -11.03 13.22
N LEU A 226 -29.10 -10.41 12.04
CA LEU A 226 -28.51 -9.09 11.83
C LEU A 226 -29.52 -8.08 11.24
N THR A 227 -30.66 -8.55 10.74
CA THR A 227 -31.73 -7.76 10.13
C THR A 227 -33.04 -8.57 10.17
N GLY A 228 -34.18 -7.89 10.15
CA GLY A 228 -35.50 -8.49 9.94
C GLY A 228 -35.75 -8.99 8.51
N ALA A 229 -34.92 -8.62 7.53
CA ALA A 229 -35.03 -9.11 6.16
C ALA A 229 -34.71 -10.61 6.10
N GLN A 230 -35.72 -11.48 5.95
CA GLN A 230 -35.52 -12.93 5.90
C GLN A 230 -36.33 -13.58 4.78
N GLY A 231 -35.65 -14.31 3.88
CA GLY A 231 -36.24 -15.16 2.84
C GLY A 231 -36.80 -14.44 1.60
N ASN A 232 -37.19 -13.17 1.72
CA ASN A 232 -37.83 -12.40 0.64
C ASN A 232 -36.91 -12.04 -0.53
N VAL A 233 -35.65 -11.68 -0.25
CA VAL A 233 -34.69 -11.27 -1.29
C VAL A 233 -34.25 -12.49 -2.12
N LEU A 234 -33.89 -13.59 -1.43
CA LEU A 234 -33.49 -14.82 -2.10
C LEU A 234 -34.66 -15.41 -2.91
N TYR A 235 -35.88 -15.36 -2.37
CA TYR A 235 -37.09 -15.70 -3.12
C TYR A 235 -37.24 -14.84 -4.37
N GLY A 236 -37.19 -13.50 -4.27
CA GLY A 236 -37.36 -12.64 -5.44
C GLY A 236 -36.32 -12.91 -6.52
N ARG A 237 -35.07 -13.18 -6.11
CA ARG A 237 -34.00 -13.55 -7.04
C ARG A 237 -34.29 -14.84 -7.80
N THR A 238 -34.67 -15.90 -7.09
CA THR A 238 -34.96 -17.19 -7.73
C THR A 238 -36.28 -17.15 -8.49
N ALA A 239 -37.28 -16.42 -7.99
CA ALA A 239 -38.56 -16.22 -8.66
C ALA A 239 -38.39 -15.54 -10.02
N ALA A 240 -37.47 -14.58 -10.17
CA ALA A 240 -37.24 -13.93 -11.46
C ALA A 240 -36.74 -14.89 -12.57
N ILE A 241 -36.16 -16.04 -12.21
CA ILE A 241 -35.50 -16.97 -13.17
C ILE A 241 -36.00 -18.41 -13.11
N ALA A 242 -36.85 -18.77 -12.15
CA ALA A 242 -37.24 -20.15 -11.89
C ALA A 242 -38.03 -20.77 -13.06
N ASP A 243 -37.48 -21.74 -13.79
CA ASP A 243 -38.33 -22.70 -14.49
C ASP A 243 -39.11 -23.51 -13.44
N CYS A 244 -40.42 -23.39 -13.45
CA CYS A 244 -41.31 -24.01 -12.47
C CYS A 244 -41.52 -25.51 -12.73
N GLY A 245 -41.17 -26.01 -13.93
CA GLY A 245 -41.28 -27.42 -14.29
C GLY A 245 -40.33 -28.33 -13.51
N VAL A 246 -39.27 -27.78 -12.89
CA VAL A 246 -38.32 -28.54 -12.07
C VAL A 246 -38.84 -28.80 -10.66
N LEU A 247 -39.90 -28.12 -10.23
CA LEU A 247 -40.49 -28.36 -8.92
C LEU A 247 -41.28 -29.67 -8.93
N PRO A 248 -41.25 -30.46 -7.84
CA PRO A 248 -42.03 -31.68 -7.75
C PRO A 248 -43.52 -31.43 -8.07
N PRO A 249 -44.12 -32.12 -9.06
CA PRO A 249 -45.51 -31.90 -9.48
C PRO A 249 -46.50 -32.18 -8.33
N GLU A 250 -46.14 -33.04 -7.40
CA GLU A 250 -46.88 -33.38 -6.19
C GLU A 250 -46.83 -32.29 -5.09
N ASP A 251 -45.81 -31.43 -5.07
CA ASP A 251 -45.69 -30.37 -4.07
C ASP A 251 -46.46 -29.11 -4.50
N LYS A 252 -47.79 -29.22 -4.37
CA LYS A 252 -48.72 -28.12 -4.64
C LYS A 252 -48.51 -26.90 -3.73
N THR A 253 -47.76 -27.02 -2.64
CA THR A 253 -47.48 -25.88 -1.75
C THR A 253 -46.34 -25.06 -2.33
N LEU A 254 -45.24 -25.71 -2.70
CA LEU A 254 -44.08 -25.05 -3.30
C LEU A 254 -44.39 -24.46 -4.67
N GLN A 255 -45.25 -25.10 -5.45
CA GLN A 255 -45.71 -24.56 -6.74
C GLN A 255 -46.46 -23.23 -6.62
N ARG A 256 -47.08 -22.90 -5.48
CA ARG A 256 -47.72 -21.59 -5.29
C ARG A 256 -46.71 -20.43 -5.19
N PHE A 257 -45.45 -20.75 -4.91
CA PHE A 257 -44.36 -19.76 -4.89
C PHE A 257 -43.85 -19.44 -6.29
N CYS A 258 -44.21 -20.24 -7.29
CA CYS A 258 -43.85 -19.99 -8.67
C CYS A 258 -44.62 -18.79 -9.25
N PRO A 259 -43.94 -17.87 -9.93
CA PRO A 259 -44.62 -16.79 -10.64
C PRO A 259 -45.54 -17.36 -11.75
N PRO A 260 -46.77 -16.85 -11.90
CA PRO A 260 -47.68 -17.23 -12.96
C PRO A 260 -47.29 -16.65 -14.33
N GLU A 261 -46.43 -15.63 -14.33
CA GLU A 261 -45.96 -14.99 -15.56
C GLU A 261 -44.96 -15.91 -16.30
N PRO A 262 -45.04 -16.02 -17.66
CA PRO A 262 -44.01 -16.67 -18.48
C PRO A 262 -42.61 -16.13 -18.18
N MET A 263 -41.57 -16.93 -18.44
CA MET A 263 -40.18 -16.58 -18.04
C MET A 263 -39.68 -15.26 -18.63
N ASP A 264 -40.08 -14.94 -19.86
CA ASP A 264 -39.74 -13.71 -20.59
C ASP A 264 -40.58 -12.48 -20.19
N GLU A 265 -41.70 -12.70 -19.49
CA GLU A 265 -42.60 -11.65 -18.99
C GLU A 265 -42.48 -11.44 -17.47
N ARG A 266 -41.49 -12.09 -16.83
CA ARG A 266 -41.32 -11.98 -15.38
C ARG A 266 -40.98 -10.57 -14.94
N LEU A 267 -41.53 -10.22 -13.78
CA LEU A 267 -41.36 -8.92 -13.17
C LEU A 267 -40.00 -8.81 -12.47
N SER A 268 -39.62 -7.58 -12.12
CA SER A 268 -38.36 -7.30 -11.44
C SER A 268 -38.19 -8.06 -10.11
N ILE A 269 -36.93 -8.24 -9.71
CA ILE A 269 -36.58 -8.80 -8.39
C ILE A 269 -37.21 -7.94 -7.27
N ASP A 270 -37.12 -6.60 -7.37
CA ASP A 270 -37.75 -5.60 -6.49
C ASP A 270 -39.25 -5.93 -6.30
N TYR A 271 -39.95 -6.23 -7.40
CA TYR A 271 -41.36 -6.58 -7.37
C TYR A 271 -41.63 -7.87 -6.59
N TYR A 272 -40.92 -8.96 -6.92
CA TYR A 272 -41.15 -10.23 -6.24
C TYR A 272 -40.74 -10.18 -4.76
N THR A 273 -39.69 -9.45 -4.42
CA THR A 273 -39.18 -9.29 -3.05
C THR A 273 -40.05 -8.39 -2.17
N HIS A 274 -40.56 -7.27 -2.70
CA HIS A 274 -41.24 -6.25 -1.89
C HIS A 274 -42.75 -6.22 -2.09
N PHE A 275 -43.25 -6.43 -3.30
CA PHE A 275 -44.69 -6.37 -3.58
C PHE A 275 -45.34 -7.75 -3.44
N ARG A 276 -44.86 -8.77 -4.16
CA ARG A 276 -45.47 -10.11 -4.09
C ARG A 276 -45.20 -10.80 -2.75
N TYR A 277 -43.95 -10.91 -2.33
CA TYR A 277 -43.65 -11.48 -1.01
C TYR A 277 -44.17 -10.58 0.13
N GLY A 278 -44.20 -9.26 -0.06
CA GLY A 278 -44.69 -8.32 0.95
C GLY A 278 -46.20 -8.40 1.21
N ASP A 279 -46.99 -8.91 0.26
CA ASP A 279 -48.42 -9.11 0.43
C ASP A 279 -48.71 -10.14 1.55
N PRO A 280 -49.38 -9.74 2.65
CA PRO A 280 -49.74 -10.65 3.74
C PRO A 280 -50.68 -11.79 3.32
N ALA A 281 -51.49 -11.58 2.27
CA ALA A 281 -52.45 -12.55 1.78
C ALA A 281 -51.82 -13.59 0.84
N TRP A 282 -50.68 -13.29 0.22
CA TRP A 282 -49.95 -14.21 -0.65
C TRP A 282 -49.06 -15.19 0.17
N PRO A 283 -48.96 -16.49 -0.18
CA PRO A 283 -49.55 -17.19 -1.33
C PRO A 283 -50.89 -17.91 -1.02
N GLY A 284 -51.65 -17.40 -0.05
CA GLY A 284 -52.85 -18.05 0.49
C GLY A 284 -52.58 -18.91 1.73
N PRO A 285 -53.56 -19.73 2.17
CA PRO A 285 -53.44 -20.54 3.39
C PRO A 285 -52.31 -21.57 3.29
N LEU A 286 -51.43 -21.57 4.29
CA LEU A 286 -50.28 -22.48 4.38
C LEU A 286 -50.61 -23.74 5.19
N PRO A 287 -49.94 -24.87 4.94
CA PRO A 287 -50.09 -26.08 5.75
C PRO A 287 -49.80 -25.81 7.25
N PRO A 288 -50.48 -26.51 8.17
CA PRO A 288 -50.20 -26.38 9.60
C PRO A 288 -48.71 -26.59 9.93
N GLY A 289 -48.13 -25.69 10.73
CA GLY A 289 -46.74 -25.77 11.18
C GLY A 289 -45.68 -25.34 10.15
N ARG A 290 -46.07 -24.86 8.97
CA ARG A 290 -45.15 -24.35 7.93
C ARG A 290 -45.32 -22.85 7.76
N SER A 291 -44.23 -22.10 7.89
CA SER A 291 -44.25 -20.65 7.71
C SER A 291 -43.98 -20.23 6.26
N LYS A 292 -44.50 -19.05 5.87
CA LYS A 292 -44.22 -18.42 4.55
C LYS A 292 -42.72 -18.30 4.29
N ARG A 293 -41.96 -18.00 5.35
CA ARG A 293 -40.51 -17.86 5.33
C ARG A 293 -39.81 -19.17 5.01
N GLU A 294 -40.17 -20.26 5.69
CA GLU A 294 -39.58 -21.59 5.45
C GLU A 294 -39.84 -22.05 4.02
N LEU A 295 -41.08 -21.91 3.54
CA LEU A 295 -41.46 -22.30 2.19
C LEU A 295 -40.77 -21.47 1.10
N ALA A 296 -40.62 -20.16 1.30
CA ALA A 296 -39.88 -19.30 0.38
C ALA A 296 -38.39 -19.66 0.31
N GLN A 297 -37.80 -19.96 1.47
CA GLN A 297 -36.41 -20.42 1.54
C GLN A 297 -36.25 -21.77 0.85
N GLU A 298 -37.17 -22.71 1.08
CA GLU A 298 -37.18 -24.03 0.45
C GLU A 298 -37.31 -23.90 -1.07
N PHE A 299 -38.25 -23.10 -1.56
CA PHE A 299 -38.43 -22.80 -2.98
C PHE A 299 -37.11 -22.29 -3.58
N ALA A 300 -36.51 -21.27 -2.95
CA ALA A 300 -35.30 -20.68 -3.48
C ALA A 300 -34.12 -21.67 -3.48
N THR A 301 -33.95 -22.46 -2.43
CA THR A 301 -32.90 -23.48 -2.39
C THR A 301 -33.11 -24.60 -3.41
N THR A 302 -34.35 -24.99 -3.67
CA THR A 302 -34.69 -25.99 -4.70
C THR A 302 -34.36 -25.45 -6.08
N ILE A 303 -34.80 -24.23 -6.41
CA ILE A 303 -34.47 -23.60 -7.69
C ILE A 303 -32.96 -23.47 -7.89
N ILE A 304 -32.20 -23.02 -6.87
CA ILE A 304 -30.73 -22.91 -7.00
C ILE A 304 -30.08 -24.28 -7.22
N ARG A 305 -30.61 -25.33 -6.59
CA ARG A 305 -30.06 -26.68 -6.71
C ARG A 305 -30.35 -27.30 -8.07
N GLU A 306 -31.57 -27.14 -8.59
CA GLU A 306 -32.01 -27.73 -9.85
C GLU A 306 -31.63 -26.87 -11.07
N GLN A 307 -31.48 -25.55 -10.90
CA GLN A 307 -31.10 -24.58 -11.95
C GLN A 307 -29.85 -23.76 -11.58
N PRO A 308 -28.70 -24.42 -11.26
CA PRO A 308 -27.51 -23.72 -10.79
C PRO A 308 -26.85 -22.85 -11.87
N VAL A 309 -26.97 -23.27 -13.14
CA VAL A 309 -26.42 -22.53 -14.28
C VAL A 309 -27.21 -21.25 -14.52
N ASP A 310 -28.53 -21.32 -14.56
CA ASP A 310 -29.41 -20.15 -14.78
C ASP A 310 -29.24 -19.12 -13.66
N PHE A 311 -29.20 -19.58 -12.41
CA PHE A 311 -28.89 -18.70 -11.27
C PHE A 311 -27.53 -18.02 -11.42
N THR A 312 -26.50 -18.78 -11.75
CA THR A 312 -25.13 -18.23 -11.90
C THR A 312 -25.05 -17.24 -13.05
N LEU A 313 -25.62 -17.56 -14.22
CA LEU A 313 -25.62 -16.69 -15.39
C LEU A 313 -26.40 -15.40 -15.14
N ALA A 314 -27.55 -15.48 -14.47
CA ALA A 314 -28.28 -14.29 -14.06
C ALA A 314 -27.41 -13.39 -13.17
N VAL A 315 -26.69 -13.95 -12.18
CA VAL A 315 -25.85 -13.17 -11.25
C VAL A 315 -24.66 -12.56 -11.98
N LEU A 316 -24.04 -13.30 -12.90
CA LEU A 316 -22.94 -12.78 -13.71
C LEU A 316 -23.40 -11.72 -14.71
N GLY A 317 -24.60 -11.85 -15.27
CA GLY A 317 -25.22 -10.83 -16.12
C GLY A 317 -25.42 -9.52 -15.36
N ASP A 318 -26.03 -9.58 -14.18
CA ASP A 318 -26.19 -8.42 -13.30
C ASP A 318 -24.86 -7.84 -12.82
N PHE A 319 -23.87 -8.69 -12.56
CA PHE A 319 -22.53 -8.23 -12.23
C PHE A 319 -21.89 -7.47 -13.40
N ALA A 320 -22.04 -7.96 -14.64
CA ALA A 320 -21.46 -7.36 -15.84
C ALA A 320 -22.02 -5.96 -16.12
N LYS A 321 -23.31 -5.70 -15.83
CA LYS A 321 -23.94 -4.37 -15.96
C LYS A 321 -23.17 -3.26 -15.26
N ASN A 322 -22.45 -3.56 -14.17
CA ASN A 322 -21.58 -2.59 -13.47
C ASN A 322 -20.45 -2.02 -14.34
N PHE A 323 -20.21 -2.57 -15.52
CA PHE A 323 -19.15 -2.14 -16.43
C PHE A 323 -19.69 -1.57 -17.76
N ASP A 324 -21.01 -1.42 -17.88
CA ASP A 324 -21.63 -0.88 -19.08
C ASP A 324 -21.22 0.59 -19.33
N PRO A 325 -21.04 0.99 -20.60
CA PRO A 325 -20.63 2.35 -20.95
C PRO A 325 -21.69 3.40 -20.57
N VAL A 326 -22.96 3.00 -20.52
CA VAL A 326 -24.09 3.86 -20.23
C VAL A 326 -24.87 3.27 -19.06
N LYS A 327 -25.32 4.13 -18.14
CA LYS A 327 -26.20 3.70 -17.05
C LYS A 327 -27.65 3.81 -17.49
N GLU A 328 -28.21 2.69 -17.92
CA GLU A 328 -29.59 2.58 -18.39
C GLU A 328 -30.39 1.55 -17.55
N THR A 329 -31.71 1.53 -17.74
CA THR A 329 -32.59 0.55 -17.08
C THR A 329 -32.81 -0.62 -18.04
N ALA A 330 -32.38 -1.82 -17.67
CA ALA A 330 -32.75 -3.03 -18.40
C ALA A 330 -34.05 -3.65 -17.84
N PRO A 331 -34.75 -4.52 -18.59
CA PRO A 331 -35.89 -5.26 -18.07
C PRO A 331 -35.54 -5.99 -16.76
N GLY A 332 -36.37 -5.80 -15.74
CA GLY A 332 -36.18 -6.40 -14.42
C GLY A 332 -35.28 -5.62 -13.45
N ASP A 333 -34.64 -4.52 -13.90
CA ASP A 333 -33.82 -3.67 -13.04
C ASP A 333 -34.66 -2.68 -12.24
N VAL A 334 -34.11 -2.23 -11.11
CA VAL A 334 -34.60 -1.01 -10.44
C VAL A 334 -34.35 0.20 -11.36
N PRO A 335 -35.37 1.02 -11.68
CA PRO A 335 -35.22 2.13 -12.63
C PRO A 335 -34.08 3.08 -12.27
N VAL A 336 -33.20 3.37 -13.24
CA VAL A 336 -32.03 4.26 -13.05
C VAL A 336 -32.43 5.68 -12.67
N GLU A 337 -33.62 6.10 -13.08
CA GLU A 337 -34.21 7.41 -12.83
C GLU A 337 -34.31 7.72 -11.32
N ARG A 338 -34.49 6.69 -10.49
CA ARG A 338 -34.49 6.81 -9.02
C ARG A 338 -33.17 7.34 -8.47
N TRP A 339 -32.10 7.22 -9.25
CA TRP A 339 -30.74 7.61 -8.91
C TRP A 339 -30.21 8.77 -9.78
N GLN A 340 -31.11 9.44 -10.52
CA GLN A 340 -30.78 10.59 -11.35
C GLN A 340 -31.40 11.87 -10.79
N PHE A 341 -30.69 12.99 -10.90
CA PHE A 341 -31.20 14.30 -10.51
C PHE A 341 -32.48 14.63 -11.26
N GLN A 342 -33.53 15.01 -10.53
CA GLN A 342 -34.85 15.32 -11.07
C GLN A 342 -35.07 16.84 -11.03
N THR A 343 -35.75 17.39 -12.04
CA THR A 343 -36.06 18.84 -12.10
C THR A 343 -37.23 19.24 -11.22
N SER A 344 -37.92 18.27 -10.62
CA SER A 344 -38.93 18.43 -9.59
C SER A 344 -38.57 17.57 -8.38
N TYR A 345 -39.14 17.89 -7.22
CA TYR A 345 -38.90 17.09 -6.01
C TYR A 345 -39.42 15.66 -6.22
N PRO A 346 -38.57 14.62 -6.11
CA PRO A 346 -39.01 13.26 -6.38
C PRO A 346 -39.78 12.68 -5.19
N TYR A 347 -41.01 12.23 -5.45
CA TYR A 347 -41.82 11.50 -4.48
C TYR A 347 -41.88 10.03 -4.87
N TYR A 348 -41.21 9.17 -4.11
CA TYR A 348 -41.16 7.73 -4.38
C TYR A 348 -42.34 7.00 -3.71
N ASN A 349 -43.03 6.14 -4.47
CA ASN A 349 -44.39 5.59 -4.24
C ASN A 349 -45.51 6.62 -4.48
N ILE A 350 -46.23 6.50 -5.59
CA ILE A 350 -47.18 7.50 -6.08
C ILE A 350 -48.51 7.42 -5.31
N GLY A 351 -48.91 8.51 -4.64
CA GLY A 351 -50.18 8.67 -3.94
C GLY A 351 -50.21 9.93 -3.03
N THR A 352 -51.40 10.46 -2.72
CA THR A 352 -51.57 11.67 -1.89
C THR A 352 -50.99 11.51 -0.48
N ALA A 353 -51.17 10.35 0.13
CA ALA A 353 -50.60 10.00 1.44
C ALA A 353 -49.05 10.05 1.45
N THR A 354 -48.39 9.79 0.31
CA THR A 354 -46.93 9.89 0.21
C THR A 354 -46.50 11.35 0.28
N VAL A 355 -47.14 12.24 -0.50
CA VAL A 355 -46.79 13.67 -0.51
C VAL A 355 -46.97 14.29 0.86
N GLU A 356 -48.10 14.00 1.52
CA GLU A 356 -48.38 14.46 2.89
C GLU A 356 -47.29 14.00 3.87
N LYS A 357 -46.85 12.74 3.78
CA LYS A 357 -45.80 12.19 4.65
C LYS A 357 -44.46 12.90 4.48
N TYR A 358 -44.05 13.18 3.24
CA TYR A 358 -42.81 13.89 2.93
C TYR A 358 -42.88 15.34 3.44
N ASN A 359 -43.99 16.02 3.18
CA ASN A 359 -44.24 17.39 3.63
C ASN A 359 -44.22 17.49 5.17
N ALA A 360 -44.94 16.59 5.86
CA ALA A 360 -44.96 16.55 7.31
C ALA A 360 -43.59 16.28 7.91
N THR A 361 -42.81 15.38 7.29
CA THR A 361 -41.46 15.04 7.77
C THR A 361 -40.50 16.22 7.64
N THR A 362 -40.44 16.85 6.47
CA THR A 362 -39.55 18.00 6.22
C THR A 362 -39.92 19.23 7.05
N LEU A 363 -41.22 19.50 7.24
CA LEU A 363 -41.69 20.53 8.16
C LEU A 363 -41.30 20.23 9.61
N ALA A 364 -41.38 18.96 10.05
CA ALA A 364 -41.04 18.58 11.42
C ALA A 364 -39.55 18.73 11.74
N PHE A 365 -38.65 18.44 10.80
CA PHE A 365 -37.20 18.49 11.03
C PHE A 365 -36.54 19.81 10.63
N ASP A 366 -37.04 20.51 9.61
CA ASP A 366 -36.39 21.69 9.05
C ASP A 366 -37.33 22.90 8.93
N GLY A 367 -38.64 22.74 9.23
CA GLY A 367 -39.61 23.84 9.17
C GLY A 367 -39.94 24.32 7.75
N VAL A 368 -39.51 23.58 6.72
CA VAL A 368 -39.70 23.93 5.30
C VAL A 368 -40.33 22.78 4.53
N LEU A 369 -41.09 23.11 3.49
CA LEU A 369 -41.62 22.13 2.55
C LEU A 369 -40.54 21.66 1.57
N PRO A 370 -40.67 20.44 1.02
CA PRO A 370 -39.76 19.97 -0.02
C PRO A 370 -39.80 20.90 -1.23
N SER A 371 -38.63 21.37 -1.67
CA SER A 371 -38.52 22.29 -2.80
C SER A 371 -37.29 21.99 -3.66
N VAL A 372 -37.36 22.40 -4.92
CA VAL A 372 -36.28 22.25 -5.89
C VAL A 372 -35.98 23.57 -6.57
N ASN A 373 -34.71 23.99 -6.57
CA ASN A 373 -34.23 25.02 -7.47
C ASN A 373 -34.04 24.41 -8.86
N VAL A 374 -34.96 24.72 -9.78
CA VAL A 374 -35.02 24.10 -11.11
C VAL A 374 -33.77 24.39 -11.94
N GLU A 375 -33.16 25.57 -11.82
CA GLU A 375 -31.96 25.93 -12.58
C GLU A 375 -30.76 25.06 -12.17
N PHE A 376 -30.49 24.95 -10.86
CA PHE A 376 -29.41 24.11 -10.35
C PHE A 376 -29.68 22.63 -10.59
N ALA A 377 -30.93 22.18 -10.39
CA ALA A 377 -31.32 20.79 -10.64
C ALA A 377 -31.19 20.42 -12.13
N SER A 378 -31.55 21.32 -13.05
CA SER A 378 -31.39 21.11 -14.50
C SER A 378 -29.92 21.00 -14.88
N PHE A 379 -29.06 21.90 -14.37
CA PHE A 379 -27.62 21.80 -14.58
C PHE A 379 -27.04 20.47 -14.07
N LEU A 380 -27.40 20.05 -12.86
CA LEU A 380 -26.93 18.80 -12.26
C LEU A 380 -27.41 17.58 -13.05
N ARG A 381 -28.65 17.61 -13.53
CA ARG A 381 -29.21 16.57 -14.40
C ARG A 381 -28.48 16.49 -15.73
N ASP A 382 -28.26 17.62 -16.39
CA ASP A 382 -27.53 17.69 -17.66
C ASP A 382 -26.08 17.22 -17.49
N TYR A 383 -25.42 17.62 -16.40
CA TYR A 383 -24.10 17.12 -16.01
C TYR A 383 -24.11 15.59 -15.86
N GLN A 384 -25.06 15.04 -15.09
CA GLN A 384 -25.14 13.61 -14.84
C GLN A 384 -25.44 12.81 -16.11
N LEU A 385 -26.43 13.23 -16.90
CA LEU A 385 -26.84 12.53 -18.13
C LEU A 385 -25.82 12.72 -19.27
N GLY A 386 -25.09 13.84 -19.28
CA GLY A 386 -24.01 14.13 -20.22
C GLY A 386 -22.70 13.37 -19.95
N GLY A 387 -22.68 12.41 -19.02
CA GLY A 387 -21.51 11.60 -18.71
C GLY A 387 -20.73 12.05 -17.47
N GLY A 388 -21.29 12.92 -16.63
CA GLY A 388 -20.76 13.34 -15.32
C GLY A 388 -20.80 12.24 -14.27
N TYR A 389 -20.46 11.01 -14.62
CA TYR A 389 -20.37 9.85 -13.74
C TYR A 389 -19.17 8.97 -14.11
N THR A 390 -18.82 8.04 -13.24
CA THR A 390 -17.72 7.11 -13.47
C THR A 390 -18.10 6.13 -14.57
N TRP A 391 -17.43 6.25 -15.72
CA TRP A 391 -17.66 5.41 -16.88
C TRP A 391 -17.39 3.93 -16.57
N GLY A 392 -18.35 3.03 -16.87
CA GLY A 392 -18.25 1.60 -16.56
C GLY A 392 -16.99 0.94 -17.14
N PRO A 393 -16.61 1.18 -18.41
CA PRO A 393 -15.35 0.67 -18.96
C PRO A 393 -14.10 1.20 -18.26
N ALA A 394 -14.11 2.43 -17.72
CA ALA A 394 -13.01 2.91 -16.90
C ALA A 394 -12.93 2.15 -15.56
N LEU A 395 -14.07 1.84 -14.95
CA LEU A 395 -14.15 0.98 -13.77
C LEU A 395 -13.68 -0.45 -14.07
N ALA A 396 -14.01 -0.99 -15.24
CA ALA A 396 -13.55 -2.30 -15.72
C ALA A 396 -12.03 -2.34 -15.91
N LEU A 397 -11.46 -1.30 -16.51
CA LEU A 397 -10.00 -1.15 -16.65
C LEU A 397 -9.32 -1.05 -15.28
N ALA A 398 -9.89 -0.29 -14.35
CA ALA A 398 -9.38 -0.22 -12.98
C ALA A 398 -9.43 -1.60 -12.29
N ALA A 399 -10.54 -2.34 -12.42
CA ALA A 399 -10.65 -3.70 -11.92
C ALA A 399 -9.62 -4.63 -12.54
N LEU A 400 -9.44 -4.58 -13.87
CA LEU A 400 -8.46 -5.38 -14.61
C LEU A 400 -7.05 -5.12 -14.10
N PHE A 401 -6.60 -3.86 -14.04
CA PHE A 401 -5.27 -3.54 -13.53
C PHE A 401 -5.09 -3.96 -12.08
N GLY A 402 -6.15 -3.82 -11.27
CA GLY A 402 -6.16 -4.26 -9.88
C GLY A 402 -5.97 -5.77 -9.74
N VAL A 403 -6.68 -6.57 -10.54
CA VAL A 403 -6.56 -8.03 -10.59
C VAL A 403 -5.18 -8.45 -11.08
N LEU A 404 -4.70 -7.89 -12.20
CA LEU A 404 -3.36 -8.19 -12.72
C LEU A 404 -2.27 -7.85 -11.71
N GLY A 405 -2.41 -6.73 -11.00
CA GLY A 405 -1.54 -6.31 -9.90
C GLY A 405 -1.57 -7.28 -8.72
N ALA A 406 -2.75 -7.71 -8.29
CA ALA A 406 -2.95 -8.67 -7.20
C ALA A 406 -2.30 -10.04 -7.53
N LEU A 407 -2.57 -10.54 -8.74
CA LEU A 407 -2.01 -11.80 -9.25
C LEU A 407 -0.47 -11.73 -9.42
N GLY A 408 0.08 -10.53 -9.51
CA GLY A 408 1.53 -10.31 -9.59
C GLY A 408 2.05 -10.45 -11.02
N VAL A 409 1.27 -10.05 -12.02
CA VAL A 409 1.66 -10.07 -13.43
C VAL A 409 2.82 -9.10 -13.69
N GLY A 410 3.83 -9.54 -14.44
CA GLY A 410 5.00 -8.73 -14.79
C GLY A 410 5.80 -8.24 -13.58
N ARG A 411 6.09 -6.93 -13.52
CA ARG A 411 6.84 -6.32 -12.41
C ARG A 411 6.07 -6.34 -11.08
N ALA A 412 4.75 -6.55 -11.12
CA ALA A 412 3.93 -6.57 -9.91
C ALA A 412 4.35 -7.69 -8.94
N ARG A 413 4.88 -8.82 -9.45
CA ARG A 413 5.36 -9.97 -8.67
C ARG A 413 6.26 -9.57 -7.49
N ASN A 414 7.15 -8.59 -7.72
CA ASN A 414 8.18 -8.15 -6.78
C ASN A 414 7.96 -6.72 -6.26
N SER A 415 6.79 -6.13 -6.54
CA SER A 415 6.48 -4.72 -6.23
C SER A 415 6.22 -4.44 -4.74
N GLY A 416 5.84 -5.45 -3.96
CA GLY A 416 5.33 -5.27 -2.60
C GLY A 416 3.91 -4.67 -2.52
N LEU A 417 3.25 -4.40 -3.66
CA LEU A 417 1.92 -3.79 -3.73
C LEU A 417 0.78 -4.81 -3.89
N ARG A 418 1.11 -6.08 -4.18
CA ARG A 418 0.14 -7.13 -4.54
C ARG A 418 -1.00 -7.29 -3.54
N SER A 419 -0.68 -7.39 -2.25
CA SER A 419 -1.71 -7.58 -1.22
C SER A 419 -2.59 -6.33 -1.07
N ALA A 420 -2.03 -5.13 -1.26
CA ALA A 420 -2.80 -3.89 -1.22
C ALA A 420 -3.75 -3.77 -2.43
N ALA A 421 -3.26 -4.10 -3.64
CA ALA A 421 -4.09 -4.19 -4.84
C ALA A 421 -5.20 -5.24 -4.69
N PHE A 422 -4.89 -6.40 -4.09
CA PHE A 422 -5.87 -7.43 -3.78
C PHE A 422 -6.96 -6.94 -2.82
N LEU A 423 -6.59 -6.33 -1.69
CA LEU A 423 -7.57 -5.88 -0.69
C LEU A 423 -8.57 -4.90 -1.30
N ALA A 424 -8.07 -3.90 -2.02
CA ALA A 424 -8.91 -2.87 -2.63
C ALA A 424 -9.75 -3.43 -3.79
N THR A 425 -9.12 -4.13 -4.74
CA THR A 425 -9.84 -4.65 -5.93
C THR A 425 -10.77 -5.80 -5.58
N GLY A 426 -10.28 -6.78 -4.82
CA GLY A 426 -11.08 -7.91 -4.37
C GLY A 426 -12.24 -7.48 -3.47
N GLY A 427 -12.02 -6.46 -2.64
CA GLY A 427 -13.09 -5.83 -1.86
C GLY A 427 -14.16 -5.18 -2.74
N GLY A 428 -13.76 -4.41 -3.76
CA GLY A 428 -14.70 -3.80 -4.69
C GLY A 428 -15.50 -4.84 -5.47
N LEU A 429 -14.83 -5.83 -6.05
CA LEU A 429 -15.46 -6.86 -6.87
C LEU A 429 -16.39 -7.76 -6.05
N ILE A 430 -16.04 -8.11 -4.81
CA ILE A 430 -16.93 -8.95 -3.98
C ILE A 430 -18.18 -8.20 -3.51
N ILE A 431 -18.10 -6.88 -3.31
CA ILE A 431 -19.29 -6.06 -3.02
C ILE A 431 -20.19 -5.99 -4.24
N LEU A 432 -19.64 -5.76 -5.43
CA LEU A 432 -20.40 -5.73 -6.68
C LEU A 432 -21.07 -7.09 -6.95
N LEU A 433 -20.31 -8.18 -6.83
CA LEU A 433 -20.82 -9.54 -7.02
C LEU A 433 -21.86 -9.90 -5.97
N GLY A 434 -21.60 -9.57 -4.71
CA GLY A 434 -22.54 -9.80 -3.62
C GLY A 434 -23.85 -9.05 -3.85
N SER A 435 -23.79 -7.80 -4.32
CA SER A 435 -24.98 -7.01 -4.64
C SER A 435 -25.75 -7.62 -5.82
N ALA A 436 -25.06 -7.98 -6.91
CA ALA A 436 -25.66 -8.66 -8.06
C ALA A 436 -26.27 -10.03 -7.72
N ALA A 437 -25.75 -10.73 -6.71
CA ALA A 437 -26.33 -11.97 -6.20
C ALA A 437 -27.69 -11.76 -5.51
N PHE A 438 -27.97 -10.55 -5.02
CA PHE A 438 -29.27 -10.17 -4.46
C PHE A 438 -30.17 -9.54 -5.53
N GLU A 439 -29.75 -8.40 -6.07
CA GLU A 439 -30.47 -7.61 -7.07
C GLU A 439 -29.53 -6.56 -7.68
N PHE A 440 -29.65 -6.31 -8.98
CA PHE A 440 -28.95 -5.19 -9.62
C PHE A 440 -29.66 -3.85 -9.39
N SER A 441 -28.89 -2.86 -8.97
CA SER A 441 -29.29 -1.46 -8.94
C SER A 441 -28.04 -0.59 -9.05
N TRP A 442 -28.11 0.50 -9.83
CA TRP A 442 -27.00 1.44 -9.98
C TRP A 442 -26.53 2.05 -8.65
N ARG A 443 -27.42 2.13 -7.65
CA ARG A 443 -27.10 2.50 -6.26
C ARG A 443 -26.07 1.55 -5.63
N TYR A 444 -26.16 0.26 -5.91
CA TYR A 444 -25.27 -0.75 -5.29
C TYR A 444 -23.88 -0.80 -5.91
N GLN A 445 -23.67 -0.17 -7.06
CA GLN A 445 -22.36 0.03 -7.66
C GLN A 445 -21.51 1.05 -6.88
N ILE A 446 -22.17 2.05 -6.26
CA ILE A 446 -21.51 3.25 -5.71
C ILE A 446 -20.41 2.90 -4.68
N PRO A 447 -20.59 1.96 -3.72
CA PRO A 447 -19.53 1.62 -2.78
C PRO A 447 -18.25 1.07 -3.42
N ALA A 448 -18.30 0.57 -4.66
CA ALA A 448 -17.10 0.14 -5.38
C ALA A 448 -16.21 1.32 -5.82
N LEU A 449 -16.75 2.55 -5.90
CA LEU A 449 -16.01 3.75 -6.31
C LEU A 449 -14.88 4.12 -5.33
N VAL A 450 -15.00 3.73 -4.05
CA VAL A 450 -13.92 3.94 -3.05
C VAL A 450 -12.91 2.79 -2.99
N LEU A 451 -13.13 1.70 -3.72
CA LEU A 451 -12.35 0.47 -3.66
C LEU A 451 -11.63 0.16 -4.99
N VAL A 452 -12.38 0.02 -6.08
CA VAL A 452 -11.87 -0.44 -7.37
C VAL A 452 -10.86 0.55 -7.99
N PRO A 453 -11.10 1.88 -8.02
CA PRO A 453 -10.13 2.83 -8.54
C PRO A 453 -8.79 2.80 -7.79
N LEU A 454 -8.82 2.68 -6.46
CA LEU A 454 -7.61 2.51 -5.65
C LEU A 454 -6.87 1.22 -6.02
N GLY A 455 -7.61 0.10 -6.12
CA GLY A 455 -7.07 -1.19 -6.55
C GLY A 455 -6.39 -1.14 -7.91
N GLY A 456 -7.05 -0.53 -8.89
CA GLY A 456 -6.52 -0.31 -10.24
C GLY A 456 -5.26 0.55 -10.26
N ALA A 457 -5.26 1.67 -9.54
CA ALA A 457 -4.08 2.53 -9.42
C ALA A 457 -2.87 1.80 -8.79
N LEU A 458 -3.09 1.04 -7.72
CA LEU A 458 -2.05 0.24 -7.08
C LEU A 458 -1.54 -0.87 -8.01
N GLY A 459 -2.45 -1.54 -8.74
CA GLY A 459 -2.10 -2.58 -9.70
C GLY A 459 -1.29 -2.04 -10.88
N LEU A 460 -1.73 -0.93 -11.47
CA LEU A 460 -1.01 -0.25 -12.54
C LEU A 460 0.39 0.22 -12.08
N ALA A 461 0.47 0.85 -10.90
CA ALA A 461 1.74 1.26 -10.31
C ALA A 461 2.68 0.07 -10.06
N ALA A 462 2.14 -1.08 -9.65
CA ALA A 462 2.89 -2.32 -9.47
C ALA A 462 3.44 -2.87 -10.78
N MET A 463 2.62 -2.90 -11.84
CA MET A 463 2.98 -3.41 -13.16
C MET A 463 4.03 -2.54 -13.86
N LEU A 464 3.93 -1.22 -13.70
CA LEU A 464 4.84 -0.27 -14.35
C LEU A 464 6.10 0.02 -13.52
N GLY A 465 6.14 -0.40 -12.25
CA GLY A 465 7.25 -0.13 -11.35
C GLY A 465 7.26 1.31 -10.84
N TRP A 466 6.10 1.94 -10.74
CA TRP A 466 5.89 3.27 -10.13
C TRP A 466 5.62 3.19 -8.62
N GLY A 467 5.84 2.02 -8.02
CA GLY A 467 5.77 1.83 -6.59
C GLY A 467 6.84 2.66 -5.87
N ARG A 468 6.43 3.44 -4.86
CA ARG A 468 7.37 3.99 -3.88
C ARG A 468 7.98 2.82 -3.11
N THR A 469 9.26 2.58 -3.31
CA THR A 469 10.02 1.67 -2.46
C THR A 469 9.93 2.19 -1.03
N ARG A 470 9.23 1.44 -0.16
CA ARG A 470 9.21 1.76 1.27
C ARG A 470 10.66 1.68 1.78
N PRO A 471 11.11 2.66 2.60
CA PRO A 471 12.33 2.49 3.37
C PRO A 471 12.16 1.22 4.20
N GLY A 472 12.94 0.17 3.90
CA GLY A 472 12.87 -1.12 4.57
C GLY A 472 12.53 -2.33 3.69
N SER A 473 12.07 -2.16 2.44
CA SER A 473 12.05 -3.28 1.48
C SER A 473 13.36 -3.29 0.69
N THR A 474 14.14 -4.36 0.85
CA THR A 474 15.38 -4.68 0.15
C THR A 474 15.41 -4.20 -1.30
N GLY A 475 16.00 -3.03 -1.55
CA GLY A 475 16.02 -2.43 -2.88
C GLY A 475 16.63 -1.03 -2.91
N ARG A 476 17.96 -0.98 -2.89
CA ARG A 476 18.82 0.20 -3.04
C ARG A 476 18.80 1.18 -1.87
N ARG A 477 19.89 1.16 -1.08
CA ARG A 477 20.16 2.17 -0.06
C ARG A 477 20.24 3.55 -0.72
N PRO A 478 19.65 4.61 -0.12
CA PRO A 478 19.78 5.97 -0.63
C PRO A 478 21.25 6.37 -0.75
N LYS A 479 21.57 7.28 -1.67
CA LYS A 479 22.92 7.86 -1.74
C LYS A 479 23.25 8.52 -0.41
N MET A 480 24.50 8.39 0.03
CA MET A 480 24.95 9.03 1.26
C MET A 480 24.89 10.55 1.11
N ALA A 481 24.50 11.24 2.19
CA ALA A 481 24.61 12.69 2.29
C ALA A 481 26.10 13.10 2.25
N ASP A 482 26.38 14.39 2.03
CA ASP A 482 27.75 14.89 2.12
C ASP A 482 28.27 14.71 3.58
N PHE A 483 29.58 14.50 3.72
CA PHE A 483 30.20 14.28 5.03
C PHE A 483 30.56 15.63 5.68
N PRO A 484 30.43 15.77 7.02
CA PRO A 484 29.79 14.83 7.95
C PRO A 484 28.26 15.01 7.94
N ASP A 485 27.52 13.90 8.11
CA ASP A 485 26.10 13.94 8.50
C ASP A 485 25.92 13.87 10.03
N ASP A 486 24.67 13.91 10.52
CA ASP A 486 24.38 13.85 11.96
C ASP A 486 24.91 12.57 12.63
N VAL A 487 24.89 11.44 11.90
CA VAL A 487 25.38 10.15 12.39
C VAL A 487 26.92 10.16 12.44
N ASP A 488 27.56 10.70 11.41
CA ASP A 488 29.01 10.91 11.38
C ASP A 488 29.44 11.78 12.56
N SER A 489 28.80 12.94 12.75
CA SER A 489 29.16 13.91 13.78
C SER A 489 29.02 13.35 15.20
N ALA A 490 27.93 12.62 15.46
CA ALA A 490 27.72 11.96 16.75
C ALA A 490 28.76 10.85 17.01
N ALA A 491 29.08 10.05 15.99
CA ALA A 491 30.07 8.97 16.12
C ALA A 491 31.49 9.51 16.35
N VAL A 492 31.87 10.59 15.65
CA VAL A 492 33.16 11.27 15.88
C VAL A 492 33.24 11.88 17.27
N ALA A 493 32.18 12.54 17.74
CA ALA A 493 32.14 13.15 19.06
C ALA A 493 32.28 12.11 20.18
N ASP A 494 31.53 11.00 20.09
CA ASP A 494 31.62 9.88 21.03
C ASP A 494 33.02 9.24 21.03
N PHE A 495 33.62 9.04 19.85
CA PHE A 495 34.97 8.50 19.74
C PHE A 495 36.00 9.40 20.42
N LYS A 496 35.97 10.71 20.15
CA LYS A 496 36.90 11.67 20.76
C LYS A 496 36.69 11.79 22.25
N GLN A 497 35.45 11.68 22.73
CA GLN A 497 35.17 11.62 24.16
C GLN A 497 35.81 10.41 24.84
N ARG A 498 35.82 9.24 24.17
CA ARG A 498 36.35 7.99 24.72
C ARG A 498 37.87 7.88 24.66
N TYR A 499 38.49 8.38 23.58
CA TYR A 499 39.91 8.14 23.31
C TYR A 499 40.77 9.43 23.23
N GLY A 500 40.17 10.61 23.30
CA GLY A 500 40.85 11.90 23.15
C GLY A 500 41.00 12.34 21.69
N ASP A 501 41.74 13.43 21.47
CA ASP A 501 41.80 14.09 20.15
C ASP A 501 42.72 13.39 19.14
N ASN A 502 43.89 12.89 19.57
CA ASN A 502 44.88 12.24 18.68
C ASN A 502 45.38 10.88 19.23
N PRO A 503 44.49 9.88 19.43
CA PRO A 503 44.88 8.58 19.98
C PRO A 503 45.56 7.64 18.97
N LEU A 504 45.52 7.95 17.67
CA LEU A 504 45.92 7.03 16.63
C LEU A 504 47.39 7.23 16.23
N THR A 505 48.05 6.13 15.88
CA THR A 505 49.41 6.14 15.34
C THR A 505 49.46 6.63 13.89
N PRO A 506 50.65 6.97 13.34
CA PRO A 506 50.76 7.43 11.96
C PRO A 506 50.25 6.44 10.88
N LEU A 507 50.14 5.15 11.20
CA LEU A 507 49.58 4.12 10.31
C LEU A 507 48.35 3.48 10.96
N VAL A 508 47.18 3.67 10.35
CA VAL A 508 45.90 3.18 10.88
C VAL A 508 45.26 2.17 9.94
N VAL A 509 44.87 1.02 10.47
CA VAL A 509 44.06 0.02 9.76
C VAL A 509 42.59 0.27 10.05
N VAL A 510 41.84 0.70 9.04
CA VAL A 510 40.39 0.97 9.12
C VAL A 510 39.60 -0.26 8.68
N ILE A 511 38.76 -0.78 9.58
CA ILE A 511 37.90 -1.94 9.34
C ILE A 511 36.44 -1.54 9.47
N ALA A 512 35.65 -1.75 8.42
CA ALA A 512 34.20 -1.60 8.48
C ALA A 512 33.56 -2.90 8.98
N ALA A 513 32.77 -2.83 10.06
CA ALA A 513 32.12 -3.99 10.66
C ALA A 513 30.60 -3.79 10.79
N TYR A 514 29.83 -4.82 10.47
CA TYR A 514 28.38 -4.86 10.70
C TYR A 514 27.97 -6.31 10.94
N ASN A 515 27.60 -6.63 12.17
CA ASN A 515 27.28 -7.98 12.62
C ASN A 515 28.38 -9.01 12.28
N GLU A 516 29.56 -8.82 12.87
CA GLU A 516 30.77 -9.65 12.68
C GLU A 516 31.36 -10.13 14.02
N GLU A 517 30.55 -10.25 15.08
CA GLU A 517 30.97 -10.65 16.44
C GLU A 517 31.83 -11.93 16.46
N LYS A 518 31.56 -12.87 15.53
CA LYS A 518 32.24 -14.18 15.46
C LYS A 518 33.60 -14.14 14.76
N GLY A 519 33.85 -13.13 13.92
CA GLY A 519 35.02 -13.07 13.04
C GLY A 519 36.03 -12.01 13.45
N ILE A 520 35.54 -10.84 13.88
CA ILE A 520 36.37 -9.65 14.07
C ILE A 520 37.49 -9.88 15.09
N GLY A 521 37.22 -10.60 16.19
CA GLY A 521 38.21 -10.86 17.23
C GLY A 521 39.45 -11.63 16.73
N THR A 522 39.28 -12.56 15.77
CA THR A 522 40.43 -13.27 15.17
C THR A 522 41.23 -12.36 14.25
N VAL A 523 40.55 -11.55 13.42
CA VAL A 523 41.20 -10.59 12.53
C VAL A 523 42.05 -9.58 13.31
N LEU A 524 41.53 -9.12 14.46
CA LEU A 524 42.23 -8.16 15.32
C LEU A 524 43.44 -8.76 16.03
N ARG A 525 43.36 -10.02 16.49
CA ARG A 525 44.51 -10.72 17.09
C ARG A 525 45.65 -10.99 16.11
N GLU A 526 45.32 -11.18 14.83
CA GLU A 526 46.29 -11.39 13.76
C GLU A 526 46.82 -10.06 13.17
N MET A 527 46.36 -8.91 13.68
CA MET A 527 46.83 -7.61 13.20
C MET A 527 48.25 -7.33 13.72
N PRO A 528 49.23 -7.05 12.84
CA PRO A 528 50.58 -6.73 13.29
C PRO A 528 50.60 -5.38 14.04
N SER A 529 51.34 -5.32 15.15
CA SER A 529 51.52 -4.08 15.93
C SER A 529 52.43 -3.06 15.24
N HIS A 530 53.24 -3.51 14.29
CA HIS A 530 54.18 -2.69 13.52
C HIS A 530 54.19 -3.10 12.04
N CYS A 531 54.45 -2.14 11.16
CA CYS A 531 54.63 -2.36 9.73
C CYS A 531 55.90 -1.65 9.27
N GLY A 532 57.01 -2.39 9.20
CA GLY A 532 58.34 -1.78 9.20
C GLY A 532 58.55 -1.01 10.51
N ASP A 533 59.02 0.23 10.42
CA ASP A 533 59.28 1.10 11.59
C ASP A 533 58.04 1.87 12.07
N LEU A 534 56.87 1.66 11.45
CA LEU A 534 55.65 2.38 11.81
C LEU A 534 54.78 1.59 12.79
N PRO A 535 54.42 2.16 13.96
CA PRO A 535 53.44 1.54 14.86
C PRO A 535 52.04 1.59 14.24
N VAL A 536 51.29 0.51 14.42
CA VAL A 536 49.98 0.30 13.80
C VAL A 536 48.87 0.43 14.84
N SER A 537 47.88 1.27 14.54
CA SER A 537 46.61 1.33 15.28
C SER A 537 45.52 0.69 14.45
N THR A 538 44.57 0.02 15.11
CA THR A 538 43.40 -0.55 14.42
C THR A 538 42.15 0.20 14.81
N LEU A 539 41.43 0.73 13.81
CA LEU A 539 40.17 1.44 13.95
C LEU A 539 39.03 0.62 13.35
N VAL A 540 38.12 0.13 14.19
CA VAL A 540 36.93 -0.59 13.77
C VAL A 540 35.73 0.36 13.77
N VAL A 541 35.14 0.58 12.60
CA VAL A 541 33.91 1.36 12.45
C VAL A 541 32.71 0.41 12.40
N VAL A 542 31.95 0.38 13.50
CA VAL A 542 30.77 -0.47 13.68
C VAL A 542 29.53 0.28 13.17
N ASP A 543 28.95 -0.20 12.07
CA ASP A 543 27.92 0.53 11.33
C ASP A 543 26.51 0.03 11.61
N GLY A 544 25.95 0.47 12.74
CA GLY A 544 24.59 0.14 13.19
C GLY A 544 24.40 -1.35 13.49
N ALA A 545 25.43 -2.01 14.02
CA ALA A 545 25.37 -3.42 14.39
C ALA A 545 24.33 -3.68 15.49
N THR A 546 23.79 -4.90 15.52
CA THR A 546 22.78 -5.34 16.49
C THR A 546 23.25 -6.51 17.35
N ASP A 547 24.51 -6.89 17.19
CA ASP A 547 25.20 -7.95 17.93
C ASP A 547 26.39 -7.36 18.71
N ASN A 548 27.18 -8.20 19.39
CA ASN A 548 28.27 -7.74 20.26
C ASN A 548 29.55 -7.37 19.49
N THR A 549 29.44 -6.90 18.24
CA THR A 549 30.62 -6.61 17.40
C THR A 549 31.51 -5.52 18.01
N ALA A 550 30.93 -4.49 18.64
CA ALA A 550 31.68 -3.38 19.22
C ALA A 550 32.48 -3.85 20.44
N GLU A 551 31.83 -4.57 21.35
CA GLU A 551 32.40 -5.08 22.59
C GLU A 551 33.54 -6.07 22.30
N VAL A 552 33.37 -6.96 21.31
CA VAL A 552 34.42 -7.91 20.90
C VAL A 552 35.61 -7.17 20.29
N ALA A 553 35.39 -6.10 19.52
CA ALA A 553 36.46 -5.32 18.92
C ALA A 553 37.26 -4.52 19.98
N GLU A 554 36.57 -3.90 20.94
CA GLU A 554 37.21 -3.20 22.06
C GLU A 554 38.02 -4.17 22.93
N ALA A 555 37.45 -5.32 23.29
CA ALA A 555 38.14 -6.34 24.09
C ALA A 555 39.39 -6.91 23.41
N ALA A 556 39.45 -6.87 22.08
CA ALA A 556 40.61 -7.26 21.29
C ALA A 556 41.65 -6.14 21.10
N GLY A 557 41.45 -4.97 21.72
CA GLY A 557 42.40 -3.86 21.74
C GLY A 557 42.30 -2.90 20.55
N ALA A 558 41.21 -2.93 19.78
CA ALA A 558 40.98 -1.96 18.71
C ALA A 558 40.32 -0.69 19.24
N TYR A 559 40.58 0.43 18.56
CA TYR A 559 39.79 1.65 18.70
C TYR A 559 38.45 1.45 17.99
N VAL A 560 37.33 1.73 18.67
CA VAL A 560 36.00 1.44 18.12
C VAL A 560 35.18 2.71 17.94
N CYS A 561 34.71 2.95 16.73
CA CYS A 561 33.79 4.03 16.39
C CYS A 561 32.41 3.44 16.05
N VAL A 562 31.37 3.80 16.80
CA VAL A 562 30.03 3.25 16.60
C VAL A 562 29.14 4.26 15.90
N ALA A 563 28.64 3.90 14.72
CA ALA A 563 27.57 4.65 14.06
C ALA A 563 26.22 4.05 14.44
N SER A 564 25.28 4.90 14.86
CA SER A 564 23.96 4.46 15.38
C SER A 564 23.04 3.84 14.33
N GLN A 565 23.34 3.99 13.05
CA GLN A 565 22.52 3.51 11.94
C GLN A 565 23.39 2.88 10.85
N ASN A 566 22.92 1.77 10.27
CA ASN A 566 23.62 1.07 9.19
C ASN A 566 23.51 1.85 7.87
N ARG A 567 24.63 2.45 7.45
CA ARG A 567 24.77 3.26 6.23
C ARG A 567 25.46 2.48 5.10
N GLY A 568 26.10 1.37 5.43
CA GLY A 568 26.81 0.46 4.54
C GLY A 568 28.30 0.60 4.61
N GLN A 569 28.98 -0.38 4.01
CA GLN A 569 30.44 -0.45 4.01
C GLN A 569 31.07 0.87 3.50
N GLY A 570 30.45 1.53 2.52
CA GLY A 570 30.92 2.83 2.03
C GLY A 570 30.81 3.95 3.09
N GLY A 571 29.73 3.96 3.87
CA GLY A 571 29.53 4.91 4.98
C GLY A 571 30.51 4.69 6.12
N ALA A 572 30.67 3.43 6.53
CA ALA A 572 31.62 3.03 7.56
C ALA A 572 33.07 3.39 7.19
N LEU A 573 33.49 3.06 5.96
CA LEU A 573 34.85 3.40 5.49
C LEU A 573 35.06 4.90 5.34
N ARG A 574 34.08 5.65 4.82
CA ARG A 574 34.18 7.12 4.73
C ARG A 574 34.35 7.76 6.11
N LEU A 575 33.52 7.36 7.07
CA LEU A 575 33.65 7.81 8.47
C LEU A 575 35.04 7.45 9.03
N GLY A 576 35.50 6.22 8.81
CA GLY A 576 36.81 5.77 9.26
C GLY A 576 37.98 6.54 8.65
N TYR A 577 37.90 6.93 7.38
CA TYR A 577 38.95 7.73 6.72
C TYR A 577 39.08 9.13 7.32
N HIS A 578 37.94 9.82 7.49
CA HIS A 578 37.93 11.14 8.09
C HIS A 578 38.37 11.08 9.56
N LEU A 579 37.83 10.14 10.33
CA LEU A 579 38.21 9.97 11.72
C LEU A 579 39.70 9.64 11.89
N ALA A 580 40.25 8.75 11.05
CA ALA A 580 41.67 8.43 11.08
C ALA A 580 42.54 9.66 10.79
N ALA A 581 42.21 10.43 9.75
CA ALA A 581 42.94 11.65 9.39
C ALA A 581 42.85 12.71 10.49
N ASP A 582 41.66 12.92 11.06
CA ASP A 582 41.40 13.92 12.11
C ASP A 582 42.09 13.58 13.44
N CYS A 583 42.46 12.31 13.66
CA CYS A 583 43.06 11.80 14.88
C CYS A 583 44.55 11.41 14.73
N GLY A 584 45.23 11.95 13.71
CA GLY A 584 46.70 11.88 13.59
C GLY A 584 47.25 10.83 12.61
N ALA A 585 46.40 10.12 11.86
CA ALA A 585 46.88 9.16 10.86
C ALA A 585 47.55 9.87 9.67
N LYS A 586 48.76 9.43 9.31
CA LYS A 586 49.42 9.83 8.06
C LYS A 586 49.06 8.89 6.91
N TYR A 587 48.93 7.60 7.20
CA TYR A 587 48.59 6.55 6.26
C TYR A 587 47.41 5.73 6.77
N VAL A 588 46.52 5.36 5.85
CA VAL A 588 45.37 4.50 6.10
C VAL A 588 45.52 3.23 5.30
N VAL A 589 45.35 2.10 5.98
CA VAL A 589 45.16 0.78 5.38
C VAL A 589 43.71 0.35 5.59
N THR A 590 43.08 -0.31 4.63
CA THR A 590 41.74 -0.91 4.83
C THR A 590 41.80 -2.40 4.77
N THR A 591 41.09 -3.13 5.63
CA THR A 591 40.89 -4.58 5.51
C THR A 591 39.43 -4.95 5.83
N ASP A 592 39.02 -6.18 5.50
CA ASP A 592 37.66 -6.67 5.74
C ASP A 592 37.59 -7.40 7.11
N ALA A 593 36.46 -7.26 7.82
CA ALA A 593 36.22 -7.87 9.13
C ALA A 593 36.02 -9.41 9.10
N ASP A 594 36.06 -10.04 7.93
CA ASP A 594 35.72 -11.46 7.73
C ASP A 594 36.92 -12.40 7.52
N GLY A 595 38.14 -11.88 7.66
CA GLY A 595 39.38 -12.66 7.65
C GLY A 595 39.79 -13.23 6.30
N GLN A 596 39.30 -12.68 5.19
CA GLN A 596 39.67 -13.15 3.84
C GLN A 596 41.06 -12.72 3.39
N TYR A 597 41.63 -11.66 3.98
CA TYR A 597 42.97 -11.16 3.64
C TYR A 597 44.00 -11.61 4.67
N ASP A 598 45.21 -11.87 4.22
CA ASP A 598 46.35 -12.12 5.09
C ASP A 598 46.97 -10.77 5.51
N ASN A 599 46.72 -10.35 6.75
CA ASN A 599 47.22 -9.07 7.25
C ASN A 599 48.76 -9.04 7.34
N ASN A 600 49.46 -10.18 7.28
CA ASN A 600 50.92 -10.23 7.20
C ASN A 600 51.45 -9.71 5.85
N GLU A 601 50.61 -9.64 4.81
CA GLU A 601 50.96 -9.03 3.52
C GLU A 601 50.89 -7.48 3.56
N MET A 602 50.45 -6.86 4.67
CA MET A 602 50.35 -5.40 4.81
C MET A 602 51.62 -4.62 4.44
N PRO A 603 52.85 -5.07 4.81
CA PRO A 603 54.08 -4.40 4.40
C PRO A 603 54.23 -4.23 2.88
N LEU A 604 53.66 -5.13 2.08
CA LEU A 604 53.66 -5.02 0.62
C LEU A 604 52.78 -3.85 0.11
N LEU A 605 51.73 -3.48 0.85
CA LEU A 605 50.90 -2.31 0.54
C LEU A 605 51.56 -1.01 0.99
N VAL A 606 52.18 -1.02 2.18
CA VAL A 606 52.67 0.20 2.82
C VAL A 606 54.02 0.63 2.24
N LYS A 607 54.92 -0.32 1.95
CA LYS A 607 56.27 -0.01 1.46
C LYS A 607 56.30 0.93 0.24
N PRO A 608 55.50 0.73 -0.83
CA PRO A 608 55.52 1.64 -1.98
C PRO A 608 55.11 3.08 -1.66
N LEU A 609 54.27 3.28 -0.62
CA LEU A 609 53.90 4.61 -0.13
C LEU A 609 55.05 5.29 0.63
N LEU A 610 55.81 4.51 1.42
CA LEU A 610 56.96 5.01 2.16
C LEU A 610 58.13 5.35 1.23
N ASP A 611 58.35 4.51 0.22
CA ASP A 611 59.37 4.72 -0.81
C ASP A 611 59.01 5.86 -1.79
N GLY A 612 57.81 6.45 -1.66
CA GLY A 612 57.33 7.50 -2.55
C GLY A 612 57.10 7.06 -4.00
N SER A 613 57.02 5.75 -4.24
CA SER A 613 56.85 5.14 -5.57
C SER A 613 55.39 5.06 -6.02
N ALA A 614 54.43 5.13 -5.07
CA ALA A 614 53.00 5.17 -5.34
C ALA A 614 52.27 6.07 -4.33
N ASP A 615 51.11 6.58 -4.72
CA ASP A 615 50.22 7.37 -3.85
C ASP A 615 49.02 6.55 -3.36
N PHE A 616 48.67 5.47 -4.05
CA PHE A 616 47.61 4.54 -3.66
C PHE A 616 48.02 3.13 -4.08
N VAL A 617 48.01 2.19 -3.14
CA VAL A 617 48.36 0.80 -3.38
C VAL A 617 47.16 -0.08 -3.09
N THR A 618 46.82 -0.98 -4.01
CA THR A 618 45.76 -1.97 -3.82
C THR A 618 46.30 -3.36 -4.08
N GLY A 619 45.87 -4.34 -3.28
CA GLY A 619 46.11 -5.74 -3.62
C GLY A 619 45.32 -6.15 -4.86
N SER A 620 45.80 -7.18 -5.54
CA SER A 620 45.10 -7.82 -6.65
C SER A 620 45.15 -9.34 -6.53
N ARG A 621 43.99 -9.94 -6.33
CA ARG A 621 43.80 -11.41 -6.33
C ARG A 621 44.09 -12.05 -7.68
N ARG A 622 44.18 -11.24 -8.74
CA ARG A 622 44.49 -11.70 -10.11
C ARG A 622 45.99 -11.74 -10.38
N LEU A 623 46.77 -10.95 -9.65
CA LEU A 623 48.22 -10.97 -9.69
C LEU A 623 48.80 -11.95 -8.65
N GLY A 624 48.10 -12.14 -7.52
CA GLY A 624 48.46 -13.09 -6.47
C GLY A 624 47.63 -14.38 -6.50
N SER A 625 47.27 -14.89 -5.32
CA SER A 625 46.53 -16.14 -5.15
C SER A 625 45.05 -15.89 -4.79
N TYR A 626 44.14 -16.74 -5.27
CA TYR A 626 42.71 -16.61 -4.97
C TYR A 626 42.01 -17.96 -4.84
N GLU A 627 41.58 -18.27 -3.61
CA GLU A 627 40.70 -19.40 -3.33
C GLU A 627 39.25 -19.00 -3.61
N HIS A 628 38.58 -19.69 -4.54
CA HIS A 628 37.28 -19.27 -5.06
C HIS A 628 36.21 -20.36 -4.94
N ASP A 629 35.03 -19.97 -4.45
CA ASP A 629 33.81 -20.79 -4.40
C ASP A 629 32.84 -20.48 -5.57
N SER A 630 33.13 -19.44 -6.37
CA SER A 630 32.18 -18.88 -7.34
C SER A 630 32.85 -18.41 -8.63
N THR A 631 32.60 -19.15 -9.71
CA THR A 631 33.03 -18.81 -11.08
C THR A 631 32.44 -17.48 -11.58
N VAL A 632 31.20 -17.16 -11.19
CA VAL A 632 30.51 -15.91 -11.56
C VAL A 632 31.18 -14.69 -10.92
N ARG A 633 31.57 -14.78 -9.64
CA ARG A 633 32.27 -13.68 -8.94
C ARG A 633 33.62 -13.41 -9.60
N TRP A 634 34.35 -14.46 -9.94
CA TRP A 634 35.64 -14.35 -10.61
C TRP A 634 35.54 -13.74 -12.02
N LEU A 635 34.54 -14.14 -12.80
CA LEU A 635 34.26 -13.52 -14.10
C LEU A 635 33.90 -12.04 -13.95
N GLY A 636 33.10 -11.69 -12.93
CA GLY A 636 32.75 -10.31 -12.60
C GLY A 636 33.98 -9.43 -12.34
N VAL A 637 34.96 -9.92 -11.57
CA VAL A 637 36.22 -9.18 -11.32
C VAL A 637 36.92 -8.85 -12.64
N ARG A 638 36.99 -9.80 -13.59
CA ARG A 638 37.60 -9.58 -14.91
C ARG A 638 36.85 -8.53 -15.73
N VAL A 639 35.53 -8.63 -15.81
CA VAL A 639 34.69 -7.70 -16.57
C VAL A 639 34.83 -6.27 -16.03
N PHE A 640 34.78 -6.10 -14.71
CA PHE A 640 34.90 -4.77 -14.11
C PHE A 640 36.33 -4.22 -14.18
N ALA A 641 37.36 -5.07 -14.12
CA ALA A 641 38.74 -4.66 -14.36
C ALA A 641 38.93 -4.12 -15.79
N VAL A 642 38.38 -4.80 -16.80
CA VAL A 642 38.39 -4.31 -18.19
C VAL A 642 37.62 -2.99 -18.30
N LEU A 643 36.44 -2.88 -17.69
CA LEU A 643 35.67 -1.64 -17.67
C LEU A 643 36.45 -0.48 -17.04
N ALA A 644 37.06 -0.66 -15.87
CA ALA A 644 37.91 0.36 -15.26
C ALA A 644 39.08 0.73 -16.15
N SER A 645 39.70 -0.26 -16.79
CA SER A 645 40.85 -0.03 -17.66
C SER A 645 40.49 0.82 -18.88
N ILE A 646 39.33 0.56 -19.48
CA ILE A 646 38.79 1.36 -20.59
C ILE A 646 38.45 2.78 -20.12
N LEU A 647 37.74 2.91 -19.00
CA LEU A 647 37.31 4.22 -18.49
C LEU A 647 38.50 5.11 -18.10
N THR A 648 39.56 4.52 -17.53
CA THR A 648 40.71 5.27 -17.01
C THR A 648 41.91 5.32 -17.95
N LEU A 649 41.89 4.54 -19.04
CA LEU A 649 43.02 4.32 -19.95
C LEU A 649 44.29 3.84 -19.23
N ARG A 650 44.14 3.15 -18.09
CA ARG A 650 45.23 2.54 -17.33
C ARG A 650 44.93 1.06 -17.12
N LYS A 651 45.94 0.21 -17.13
CA LYS A 651 45.75 -1.23 -16.89
C LYS A 651 45.41 -1.49 -15.42
N ILE A 652 44.19 -1.95 -15.14
CA ILE A 652 43.71 -2.34 -13.82
C ILE A 652 43.32 -3.81 -13.85
N THR A 653 43.73 -4.58 -12.85
CA THR A 653 43.48 -6.01 -12.75
C THR A 653 42.37 -6.34 -11.74
N ASP A 654 42.24 -5.63 -10.62
CA ASP A 654 41.15 -5.83 -9.66
C ASP A 654 40.62 -4.51 -9.07
N THR A 655 39.34 -4.19 -9.36
CA THR A 655 38.69 -2.96 -8.86
C THR A 655 38.02 -3.14 -7.50
N SER A 656 37.95 -4.37 -7.02
CA SER A 656 37.06 -4.82 -5.94
C SER A 656 37.80 -5.39 -4.73
N PHE A 657 39.13 -5.40 -4.77
CA PHE A 657 39.97 -5.84 -3.66
C PHE A 657 39.88 -4.85 -2.50
N GLY A 658 39.61 -5.34 -1.28
CA GLY A 658 39.40 -4.49 -0.10
C GLY A 658 40.68 -4.10 0.63
N PHE A 659 41.79 -4.82 0.42
CA PHE A 659 43.06 -4.57 1.08
C PHE A 659 43.89 -3.52 0.33
N ARG A 660 44.00 -2.32 0.91
CA ARG A 660 44.55 -1.12 0.25
C ARG A 660 45.31 -0.27 1.24
N ALA A 661 46.29 0.50 0.76
CA ALA A 661 46.97 1.52 1.54
C ALA A 661 47.01 2.85 0.77
N MET A 662 46.85 3.96 1.49
CA MET A 662 46.94 5.30 0.93
C MET A 662 47.28 6.34 2.02
N PRO A 663 47.80 7.52 1.67
CA PRO A 663 47.85 8.66 2.58
C PRO A 663 46.46 9.03 3.09
N ALA A 664 46.34 9.38 4.37
CA ALA A 664 45.06 9.74 4.99
C ALA A 664 44.40 10.93 4.26
N GLU A 665 45.19 11.92 3.87
CA GLU A 665 44.75 13.08 3.07
C GLU A 665 44.15 12.67 1.72
N LEU A 666 44.73 11.67 1.05
CA LEU A 666 44.20 11.18 -0.22
C LEU A 666 42.83 10.52 0.00
N ALA A 667 42.66 9.75 1.08
CA ALA A 667 41.41 9.07 1.41
C ALA A 667 40.25 10.05 1.64
N THR A 668 40.51 11.18 2.31
CA THR A 668 39.51 12.22 2.63
C THR A 668 39.27 13.19 1.46
N SER A 669 40.23 13.33 0.54
CA SER A 669 40.08 14.20 -0.64
C SER A 669 39.05 13.70 -1.65
N VAL A 670 38.68 12.41 -1.61
CA VAL A 670 37.79 11.76 -2.59
C VAL A 670 36.34 11.83 -2.15
N THR A 671 35.48 12.30 -3.05
CA THR A 671 34.03 12.35 -2.80
C THR A 671 33.42 10.94 -2.89
N LEU A 672 33.11 10.35 -1.73
CA LEU A 672 32.45 9.05 -1.59
C LEU A 672 30.96 9.23 -1.28
N ARG A 673 30.09 8.70 -2.16
CA ARG A 673 28.62 8.88 -2.08
C ARG A 673 27.84 7.58 -2.11
N GLU A 674 28.47 6.47 -2.48
CA GLU A 674 27.79 5.21 -2.64
C GLU A 674 27.88 4.36 -1.34
N PRO A 675 26.74 3.96 -0.74
CA PRO A 675 26.72 3.16 0.49
C PRO A 675 27.30 1.74 0.33
N GLN A 676 27.37 1.27 -0.92
CA GLN A 676 27.99 0.02 -1.34
C GLN A 676 28.82 0.31 -2.60
N TYR A 677 29.77 -0.57 -2.94
CA TYR A 677 30.65 -0.43 -4.12
C TYR A 677 31.70 0.69 -4.02
N GLN A 678 31.91 1.22 -2.81
CA GLN A 678 32.94 2.20 -2.48
C GLN A 678 34.33 1.79 -2.99
N SER A 679 34.59 0.48 -3.08
CA SER A 679 35.84 -0.07 -3.60
C SER A 679 36.22 0.54 -4.96
N SER A 680 35.25 0.60 -5.87
CA SER A 680 35.40 1.14 -7.21
C SER A 680 35.30 2.66 -7.26
N GLU A 681 34.46 3.26 -6.42
CA GLU A 681 34.30 4.72 -6.34
C GLU A 681 35.58 5.38 -5.86
N LEU A 682 36.23 4.82 -4.83
CA LEU A 682 37.52 5.28 -4.32
C LEU A 682 38.61 5.16 -5.38
N LEU A 683 38.77 3.98 -6.01
CA LEU A 683 39.81 3.74 -7.00
C LEU A 683 39.72 4.72 -8.17
N LEU A 684 38.53 4.88 -8.76
CA LEU A 684 38.32 5.84 -9.85
C LEU A 684 38.50 7.28 -9.38
N GLY A 685 38.08 7.59 -8.15
CA GLY A 685 38.20 8.93 -7.55
C GLY A 685 39.64 9.37 -7.28
N VAL A 686 40.51 8.46 -6.82
CA VAL A 686 41.95 8.75 -6.64
C VAL A 686 42.67 8.86 -7.98
N MET A 687 42.36 8.00 -8.94
CA MET A 687 42.95 8.09 -10.29
C MET A 687 42.55 9.38 -11.00
N ALA A 688 41.30 9.85 -10.81
CA ALA A 688 40.84 11.12 -11.37
C ALA A 688 41.61 12.34 -10.84
N ARG A 689 42.19 12.21 -9.64
CA ARG A 689 43.03 13.23 -9.00
C ARG A 689 44.51 13.13 -9.40
N GLY A 690 44.86 12.20 -10.28
CA GLY A 690 46.23 12.03 -10.78
C GLY A 690 47.10 11.10 -9.95
N ALA A 691 46.56 10.46 -8.89
CA ALA A 691 47.33 9.57 -8.03
C ALA A 691 48.04 8.44 -8.81
N ARG A 692 49.27 8.14 -8.41
CA ARG A 692 50.05 6.98 -8.88
C ARG A 692 49.53 5.73 -8.19
N VAL A 693 48.75 4.95 -8.94
CA VAL A 693 48.13 3.71 -8.45
C VAL A 693 49.02 2.52 -8.77
N LEU A 694 49.35 1.71 -7.76
CA LEU A 694 50.08 0.45 -7.90
C LEU A 694 49.23 -0.73 -7.45
N GLU A 695 49.21 -1.80 -8.25
CA GLU A 695 48.61 -3.08 -7.87
C GLU A 695 49.70 -4.06 -7.44
N VAL A 696 49.56 -4.67 -6.26
CA VAL A 696 50.50 -5.68 -5.75
C VAL A 696 49.85 -7.07 -5.70
N PRO A 697 50.60 -8.15 -6.02
CA PRO A 697 50.07 -9.51 -5.93
C PRO A 697 49.77 -9.85 -4.46
N MET A 698 48.53 -10.24 -4.18
CA MET A 698 48.07 -10.56 -2.82
C MET A 698 47.14 -11.74 -2.78
N SER A 699 47.10 -12.39 -1.62
CA SER A 699 46.37 -13.61 -1.36
C SER A 699 44.97 -13.31 -0.81
N MET A 700 43.97 -14.05 -1.28
CA MET A 700 42.60 -13.98 -0.75
C MET A 700 42.04 -15.37 -0.50
N ARG A 701 41.81 -15.66 0.78
CA ARG A 701 41.37 -16.96 1.30
C ARG A 701 39.85 -17.08 1.28
N LEU A 702 39.35 -18.31 1.44
CA LEU A 702 37.92 -18.54 1.70
C LEU A 702 37.49 -17.91 3.04
N ARG A 703 36.21 -17.51 3.12
CA ARG A 703 35.66 -16.90 4.34
C ARG A 703 35.57 -17.96 5.45
N ASN A 704 36.22 -17.73 6.59
CA ASN A 704 36.23 -18.67 7.69
C ASN A 704 34.88 -18.81 8.43
N ASN A 705 34.00 -17.79 8.41
CA ASN A 705 32.67 -17.84 9.05
C ASN A 705 31.65 -16.84 8.46
N GLY A 706 30.39 -17.27 8.31
CA GLY A 706 29.23 -16.44 7.93
C GLY A 706 28.84 -16.46 6.44
N ALA A 707 27.56 -16.15 6.14
CA ALA A 707 27.05 -16.10 4.77
C ALA A 707 27.45 -14.78 4.06
N SER A 708 27.81 -14.86 2.77
CA SER A 708 28.14 -13.67 1.96
C SER A 708 26.99 -12.66 1.93
N LYS A 709 27.25 -11.45 2.44
CA LYS A 709 26.33 -10.30 2.37
C LYS A 709 26.36 -9.61 0.99
N LYS A 710 27.27 -10.02 0.07
CA LYS A 710 27.38 -9.54 -1.32
C LYS A 710 26.54 -10.45 -2.24
N GLY A 711 25.60 -9.86 -2.99
CA GLY A 711 24.54 -10.59 -3.72
C GLY A 711 25.04 -11.37 -4.94
N ARG A 712 24.55 -12.61 -5.11
CA ARG A 712 24.89 -13.54 -6.21
C ARG A 712 24.13 -13.28 -7.53
N SER A 713 23.88 -12.02 -7.88
CA SER A 713 22.91 -11.65 -8.94
C SER A 713 23.50 -10.75 -10.05
N LEU A 714 23.06 -10.93 -11.30
CA LEU A 714 23.34 -10.02 -12.43
C LEU A 714 23.05 -8.54 -12.11
N MET A 715 22.07 -8.28 -11.24
CA MET A 715 21.74 -6.93 -10.77
C MET A 715 22.87 -6.30 -9.92
N TYR A 716 23.62 -7.11 -9.16
CA TYR A 716 24.78 -6.62 -8.41
C TYR A 716 25.84 -6.11 -9.39
N GLY A 717 26.07 -6.87 -10.48
CA GLY A 717 27.01 -6.48 -11.52
C GLY A 717 26.60 -5.22 -12.28
N ALA A 718 25.32 -5.10 -12.66
CA ALA A 718 24.80 -3.89 -13.31
C ALA A 718 24.92 -2.64 -12.44
N ASN A 719 24.68 -2.77 -11.13
CA ASN A 719 24.87 -1.65 -10.19
C ASN A 719 26.34 -1.28 -10.02
N TYR A 720 27.25 -2.27 -9.97
CA TYR A 720 28.69 -2.03 -9.92
C TYR A 720 29.16 -1.24 -11.15
N ALA A 721 28.77 -1.67 -12.36
CA ALA A 721 29.08 -0.95 -13.59
C ALA A 721 28.52 0.49 -13.59
N ARG A 722 27.28 0.68 -13.13
CA ARG A 722 26.66 2.01 -13.00
C ARG A 722 27.42 2.92 -12.05
N VAL A 723 27.91 2.41 -10.93
CA VAL A 723 28.72 3.20 -9.99
C VAL A 723 30.04 3.59 -10.65
N MET A 724 30.72 2.66 -11.32
CA MET A 724 31.96 2.96 -12.03
C MET A 724 31.79 4.02 -13.11
N THR A 725 30.80 3.86 -13.99
CA THR A 725 30.54 4.82 -15.07
C THR A 725 30.05 6.16 -14.54
N GLY A 726 29.21 6.15 -13.50
CA GLY A 726 28.72 7.36 -12.83
C GLY A 726 29.83 8.15 -12.13
N THR A 727 30.73 7.46 -11.41
CA THR A 727 31.90 8.08 -10.79
C THR A 727 32.88 8.61 -11.83
N TRP A 728 33.14 7.83 -12.90
CA TRP A 728 33.96 8.31 -14.01
C TRP A 728 33.37 9.57 -14.66
N LEU A 729 32.08 9.58 -14.99
CA LEU A 729 31.42 10.75 -15.58
C LEU A 729 31.52 11.97 -14.65
N ARG A 730 31.30 11.76 -13.35
CA ARG A 730 31.39 12.82 -12.33
C ARG A 730 32.81 13.39 -12.22
N GLU A 731 33.80 12.53 -12.00
CA GLU A 731 35.16 12.95 -11.66
C GLU A 731 36.01 13.29 -12.91
N TYR A 732 35.86 12.56 -14.01
CA TYR A 732 36.66 12.77 -15.23
C TYR A 732 36.01 13.71 -16.24
N VAL A 733 34.67 13.75 -16.34
CA VAL A 733 34.00 14.56 -17.38
C VAL A 733 33.47 15.86 -16.80
N LEU A 734 32.66 15.78 -15.73
CA LEU A 734 31.95 16.94 -15.18
C LEU A 734 32.87 17.84 -14.33
N ARG A 735 33.70 17.26 -13.45
CA ARG A 735 34.64 18.03 -12.61
C ARG A 735 35.70 18.76 -13.43
N ARG A 736 36.12 18.23 -14.59
CA ARG A 736 37.07 18.91 -15.50
C ARG A 736 36.53 20.22 -16.09
N ARG A 737 35.22 20.48 -16.00
CA ARG A 737 34.57 21.70 -16.51
C ARG A 737 34.43 22.80 -15.46
N THR A 738 34.78 22.56 -14.19
CA THR A 738 34.70 23.58 -13.13
C THR A 738 36.04 24.31 -12.93
N PRO A 739 36.04 25.56 -12.43
CA PRO A 739 37.28 26.34 -12.19
C PRO A 739 38.29 25.61 -11.29
N ALA A 740 37.82 24.90 -10.26
CA ALA A 740 38.64 24.08 -9.38
C ALA A 740 39.32 22.89 -10.11
N GLY A 741 38.72 22.38 -11.19
CA GLY A 741 39.32 21.34 -12.03
C GLY A 741 40.37 21.86 -13.02
N ARG A 742 40.36 23.17 -13.33
CA ARG A 742 41.39 23.82 -14.17
C ARG A 742 42.67 24.13 -13.40
N ALA A 743 42.59 24.43 -12.10
CA ALA A 743 43.75 24.76 -11.25
C ALA A 743 44.72 23.58 -11.05
N VAL A 744 44.22 22.33 -11.05
CA VAL A 744 45.06 21.11 -10.97
C VAL A 744 45.90 20.90 -12.24
N ARG A 745 45.60 21.64 -13.32
CA ARG A 745 46.27 21.48 -14.62
C ARG A 745 47.54 22.32 -14.77
N THR A 746 47.82 23.26 -13.86
CA THR A 746 48.94 24.22 -13.99
C THR A 746 50.13 23.89 -13.10
N SER A 747 50.13 22.77 -12.38
CA SER A 747 51.20 22.37 -11.45
C SER A 747 51.72 20.95 -11.68
N GLY A 748 51.66 20.44 -12.92
CA GLY A 748 52.18 19.12 -13.29
C GLY A 748 52.83 19.14 -14.65
#